data_AF-A0A971GPW4-F1
#
_entry.id   AF-A0A971GPW4-F1
#
_cell.length_a   1.000
_cell.length_b   1.000
_cell.length_c   1.000
_cell.angle_alpha   90.00
_cell.angle_beta   90.00
_cell.angle_gamma   90.00
#
_symmetry.space_group_name_H-M   'P 1'
#
loop_
_entity.id
_entity.type
_entity.pdbx_description
1 polymer ?
#
loop_
_entity_poly.entity_id
_entity_poly.type
_entity_poly.pdbx_seq_one_letter_code
_entity_poly.pdbx_strand_id
1 'polypeptide(L)'
;DLAGIAHLSAIKGKVPFLHFFDGFRTSHEVQKVEVVDYEVFRKLIDMDAVQAFRKNALNPEHPVIRGTAQNPDIFFQAREAANDYFNKLPAIVEDYMDQMGKETGRPYKLFDYVGAPDADRVIVAMGSVCETIEETMNVLLAQGEKVGLIKVRLYRPWAPEYLRTVMPKTVKRIAALDRTKEPGAMGDPLYMDLKTMYYGEADAPLIVGGRYGLGSKDTTPGQIVAVFNNLKEEEPKNQFTIGIEDDVYHSSLPTVKIATEPEGTVRCKFWGLGSDGTVGANKQAIKIIGDNTDLYAQGYFSYDSKKSGGVTISHLRFGKNKIQSTYLITEADFVACHNQAYVHQYDLLRGLKKGGNFVLNCIWTDDELNANLPASMKRYLAENDIQFYTIDATALAEEIGLGNRINMIMQSAFFKLANVIPMEEAVGYLKESIEHAYGKKGEKIVHMNWAAVDAGENGLHKVAVPAAWKDARDEKEDKKDMPKFIEEVLVPMNRQEGDDLPVSAFMDRQDGTFPLGTAAYEKRGVAVNVPMWHPENCIQCNQCSFVCPHASIRPFLLNEEDVAAAPEGFTTIKATGKELAGLKYKIQISPLDCLGCGNCADICPAKTKALTMEPLATQMDEAPNWEFAVGLTDKSNLMPTTTVKG
;
A
#
# COMPACT_ATOMS: atom_id res chain seq x y z
N ASP A 1 -17.27 -12.09 -12.44
CA ASP A 1 -18.14 -11.90 -13.63
C ASP A 1 -17.37 -11.69 -14.93
N LEU A 2 -16.71 -10.54 -15.15
CA LEU A 2 -16.09 -10.19 -16.44
C LEU A 2 -15.05 -11.20 -16.96
N ALA A 3 -14.31 -11.88 -16.07
CA ALA A 3 -13.42 -12.97 -16.45
C ALA A 3 -14.16 -14.14 -17.13
N GLY A 4 -15.33 -14.54 -16.58
CA GLY A 4 -16.17 -15.59 -17.15
C GLY A 4 -16.75 -15.18 -18.51
N ILE A 5 -17.25 -13.94 -18.60
CA ILE A 5 -17.72 -13.35 -19.87
C ILE A 5 -16.61 -13.35 -20.93
N ALA A 6 -15.39 -12.98 -20.57
CA ALA A 6 -14.24 -12.99 -21.49
C ALA A 6 -13.93 -14.41 -22.01
N HIS A 7 -13.96 -15.43 -21.14
CA HIS A 7 -13.76 -16.82 -21.55
C HIS A 7 -14.84 -17.31 -22.52
N LEU A 8 -16.11 -17.08 -22.17
CA LEU A 8 -17.26 -17.46 -23.00
C LEU A 8 -17.22 -16.76 -24.37
N SER A 9 -16.91 -15.45 -24.37
CA SER A 9 -16.81 -14.62 -25.57
C SER A 9 -15.63 -15.03 -26.45
N ALA A 10 -14.48 -15.38 -25.87
CA ALA A 10 -13.31 -15.84 -26.62
C ALA A 10 -13.61 -17.13 -27.39
N ILE A 11 -14.31 -18.08 -26.75
CA ILE A 11 -14.70 -19.36 -27.36
C ILE A 11 -15.66 -19.14 -28.53
N LYS A 12 -16.74 -18.37 -28.33
CA LYS A 12 -17.76 -18.11 -29.36
C LYS A 12 -17.25 -17.20 -30.48
N GLY A 13 -16.54 -16.13 -30.12
CA GLY A 13 -16.05 -15.10 -31.04
C GLY A 13 -14.77 -15.47 -31.79
N LYS A 14 -14.02 -16.48 -31.34
CA LYS A 14 -12.72 -16.90 -31.90
C LYS A 14 -11.67 -15.77 -31.96
N VAL A 15 -11.78 -14.81 -31.05
CA VAL A 15 -10.83 -13.72 -30.86
C VAL A 15 -10.25 -13.84 -29.45
N PRO A 16 -8.92 -13.74 -29.25
CA PRO A 16 -8.33 -13.79 -27.92
C PRO A 16 -8.73 -12.55 -27.10
N PHE A 17 -8.95 -12.76 -25.79
CA PHE A 17 -9.27 -11.69 -24.84
C PHE A 17 -8.11 -11.42 -23.89
N LEU A 18 -7.86 -10.14 -23.65
CA LEU A 18 -7.10 -9.66 -22.50
C LEU A 18 -8.09 -9.13 -21.46
N HIS A 19 -8.42 -9.96 -20.47
CA HIS A 19 -9.16 -9.51 -19.30
C HIS A 19 -8.16 -8.92 -18.29
N PHE A 20 -8.29 -7.63 -18.00
CA PHE A 20 -7.43 -6.91 -17.07
C PHE A 20 -8.24 -6.22 -15.98
N PHE A 21 -7.55 -5.94 -14.88
CA PHE A 21 -8.03 -5.17 -13.74
C PHE A 21 -6.81 -4.51 -13.10
N ASP A 22 -7.04 -3.48 -12.30
CA ASP A 22 -5.96 -2.63 -11.81
C ASP A 22 -5.06 -3.38 -10.82
N GLY A 23 -3.75 -3.35 -11.11
CA GLY A 23 -2.72 -3.92 -10.23
C GLY A 23 -2.77 -3.28 -8.86
N PHE A 24 -2.66 -4.11 -7.81
CA PHE A 24 -2.85 -3.79 -6.40
C PHE A 24 -4.26 -3.30 -6.05
N ARG A 25 -4.72 -2.18 -6.65
CA ARG A 25 -5.98 -1.52 -6.32
C ARG A 25 -7.20 -2.41 -6.46
N THR A 26 -7.19 -3.36 -7.41
CA THR A 26 -8.19 -4.43 -7.50
C THR A 26 -7.57 -5.80 -7.22
N SER A 27 -6.35 -6.06 -7.71
CA SER A 27 -5.77 -7.41 -7.59
C SER A 27 -5.41 -7.84 -6.16
N HIS A 28 -5.21 -6.88 -5.25
CA HIS A 28 -4.86 -7.13 -3.84
C HIS A 28 -5.88 -6.54 -2.86
N GLU A 29 -6.95 -5.92 -3.36
CA GLU A 29 -8.08 -5.51 -2.53
C GLU A 29 -8.90 -6.75 -2.17
N VAL A 30 -9.13 -6.93 -0.87
CA VAL A 30 -10.01 -7.97 -0.36
C VAL A 30 -11.40 -7.37 -0.25
N GLN A 31 -12.38 -7.97 -0.91
CA GLN A 31 -13.80 -7.63 -0.74
C GLN A 31 -14.63 -8.87 -0.47
N LYS A 32 -15.71 -8.71 0.29
CA LYS A 32 -16.83 -9.67 0.28
C LYS A 32 -17.51 -9.60 -1.09
N VAL A 33 -17.47 -10.70 -1.83
CA VAL A 33 -18.05 -10.82 -3.17
C VAL A 33 -18.88 -12.08 -3.29
N GLU A 34 -19.82 -12.08 -4.22
CA GLU A 34 -20.48 -13.31 -4.65
C GLU A 34 -19.64 -14.00 -5.73
N VAL A 35 -19.32 -15.27 -5.52
CA VAL A 35 -18.58 -16.09 -6.48
C VAL A 35 -19.56 -16.87 -7.35
N VAL A 36 -19.29 -16.93 -8.65
CA VAL A 36 -20.12 -17.65 -9.62
C VAL A 36 -19.73 -19.12 -9.64
N ASP A 37 -20.71 -19.99 -9.44
CA ASP A 37 -20.54 -21.44 -9.50
C ASP A 37 -20.18 -21.92 -10.93
N TYR A 38 -19.37 -22.98 -11.03
CA TYR A 38 -18.96 -23.55 -12.31
C TYR A 38 -20.12 -24.11 -13.13
N GLU A 39 -21.22 -24.52 -12.51
CA GLU A 39 -22.42 -24.97 -13.20
C GLU A 39 -23.07 -23.84 -14.03
N VAL A 40 -22.96 -22.57 -13.61
CA VAL A 40 -23.42 -21.44 -14.42
C VAL A 40 -22.62 -21.39 -15.72
N PHE A 41 -21.30 -21.48 -15.65
CA PHE A 41 -20.46 -21.49 -16.85
C PHE A 41 -20.69 -22.71 -17.73
N ARG A 42 -20.97 -23.89 -17.15
CA ARG A 42 -21.32 -25.10 -17.91
C ARG A 42 -22.64 -24.93 -18.69
N LYS A 43 -23.60 -24.17 -18.18
CA LYS A 43 -24.85 -23.86 -18.90
C LYS A 43 -24.64 -22.86 -20.04
N LEU A 44 -23.77 -21.87 -19.84
CA LEU A 44 -23.57 -20.76 -20.77
C LEU A 44 -22.59 -21.08 -21.92
N ILE A 45 -21.70 -22.06 -21.75
CA ILE A 45 -20.67 -22.36 -22.75
C ILE A 45 -21.28 -22.90 -24.06
N ASP A 46 -20.89 -22.28 -25.18
CA ASP A 46 -21.22 -22.75 -26.52
C ASP A 46 -20.39 -24.00 -26.88
N MET A 47 -20.98 -25.17 -26.69
CA MET A 47 -20.31 -26.44 -26.96
C MET A 47 -20.04 -26.69 -28.45
N ASP A 48 -20.84 -26.12 -29.35
CA ASP A 48 -20.58 -26.23 -30.78
C ASP A 48 -19.32 -25.44 -31.17
N ALA A 49 -19.14 -24.25 -30.59
CA ALA A 49 -17.92 -23.47 -30.74
C ALA A 49 -16.69 -24.20 -30.16
N VAL A 50 -16.84 -24.89 -29.01
CA VAL A 50 -15.79 -25.74 -28.44
C VAL A 50 -15.45 -26.89 -29.39
N GLN A 51 -16.43 -27.61 -29.92
CA GLN A 51 -16.17 -28.70 -30.87
C GLN A 51 -15.54 -28.20 -32.17
N ALA A 52 -15.97 -27.03 -32.67
CA ALA A 52 -15.35 -26.40 -33.82
C ALA A 52 -13.88 -26.01 -33.56
N PHE A 53 -13.56 -25.52 -32.36
CA PHE A 53 -12.18 -25.27 -31.95
C PHE A 53 -11.35 -26.56 -31.95
N ARG A 54 -11.87 -27.65 -31.36
CA ARG A 54 -11.20 -28.97 -31.33
C ARG A 54 -10.96 -29.52 -32.73
N LYS A 55 -11.97 -29.47 -33.61
CA LYS A 55 -11.85 -29.91 -35.01
C LYS A 55 -10.82 -29.08 -35.79
N ASN A 56 -10.68 -27.80 -35.45
CA ASN A 56 -9.67 -26.93 -36.02
C ASN A 56 -8.28 -27.09 -35.39
N ALA A 57 -8.06 -27.99 -34.42
CA ALA A 57 -6.71 -28.21 -33.87
C ALA A 57 -5.77 -28.85 -34.91
N LEU A 58 -4.46 -28.65 -34.73
CA LEU A 58 -3.47 -29.38 -35.52
C LEU A 58 -3.51 -30.86 -35.11
N ASN A 59 -3.80 -31.73 -36.08
CA ASN A 59 -3.85 -33.17 -35.87
C ASN A 59 -3.37 -33.88 -37.15
N PRO A 60 -2.47 -34.87 -37.07
CA PRO A 60 -2.02 -35.64 -38.23
C PRO A 60 -3.13 -36.43 -38.95
N GLU A 61 -4.24 -36.74 -38.28
CA GLU A 61 -5.40 -37.43 -38.88
C GLU A 61 -6.23 -36.51 -39.80
N HIS A 62 -6.11 -35.19 -39.64
CA HIS A 62 -6.75 -34.18 -40.51
C HIS A 62 -5.83 -32.96 -40.67
N PRO A 63 -4.70 -33.12 -41.38
CA PRO A 63 -3.60 -32.16 -41.34
C PRO A 63 -3.92 -30.87 -42.11
N VAL A 64 -3.44 -29.75 -41.58
CA VAL A 64 -3.47 -28.42 -42.21
C VAL A 64 -2.14 -27.70 -41.96
N ILE A 65 -1.80 -26.74 -42.81
CA ILE A 65 -0.67 -25.82 -42.60
C ILE A 65 -1.17 -24.46 -42.08
N ARG A 66 -0.43 -23.84 -41.16
CA ARG A 66 -0.68 -22.50 -40.61
C ARG A 66 0.62 -21.73 -40.52
N GLY A 67 0.55 -20.40 -40.54
CA GLY A 67 1.74 -19.55 -40.45
C GLY A 67 2.61 -19.58 -41.72
N THR A 68 1.98 -19.67 -42.89
CA THR A 68 2.69 -19.60 -44.18
C THR A 68 3.36 -18.25 -44.38
N ALA A 69 4.48 -18.21 -45.08
CA ALA A 69 5.03 -16.97 -45.63
C ALA A 69 4.18 -16.51 -46.82
N GLN A 70 3.81 -15.23 -46.86
CA GLN A 70 2.96 -14.66 -47.91
C GLN A 70 3.64 -13.41 -48.50
N ASN A 71 3.54 -13.26 -49.82
CA ASN A 71 4.02 -12.07 -50.53
C ASN A 71 3.00 -10.92 -50.44
N PRO A 72 3.37 -9.70 -50.90
CA PRO A 72 2.45 -8.56 -50.95
C PRO A 72 1.19 -8.76 -51.81
N ASP A 73 1.21 -9.76 -52.70
CA ASP A 73 0.11 -10.10 -53.61
C ASP A 73 -1.15 -10.60 -52.90
N ILE A 74 -1.02 -11.25 -51.73
CA ILE A 74 -2.16 -11.82 -50.98
C ILE A 74 -2.19 -11.43 -49.50
N PHE A 75 -1.09 -10.95 -48.92
CA PHE A 75 -1.01 -10.72 -47.47
C PHE A 75 -2.07 -9.73 -46.98
N PHE A 76 -2.31 -8.65 -47.73
CA PHE A 76 -3.29 -7.64 -47.31
C PHE A 76 -4.72 -8.21 -47.31
N GLN A 77 -5.12 -8.90 -48.37
CA GLN A 77 -6.43 -9.55 -48.48
C GLN A 77 -6.63 -10.59 -47.37
N ALA A 78 -5.59 -11.39 -47.08
CA ALA A 78 -5.64 -12.38 -46.01
C ALA A 78 -5.75 -11.73 -44.62
N ARG A 79 -5.16 -10.54 -44.41
CA ARG A 79 -5.27 -9.79 -43.15
C ARG A 79 -6.68 -9.25 -42.93
N GLU A 80 -7.30 -8.69 -43.96
CA GLU A 80 -8.68 -8.15 -43.93
C GLU A 80 -9.75 -9.25 -43.82
N ALA A 81 -9.44 -10.48 -44.22
CA ALA A 81 -10.36 -11.62 -44.13
C ALA A 81 -10.80 -11.95 -42.69
N ALA A 82 -10.09 -11.44 -41.68
CA ALA A 82 -10.45 -11.62 -40.27
C ALA A 82 -11.49 -10.60 -39.76
N ASN A 83 -11.84 -9.56 -40.52
CA ASN A 83 -12.67 -8.45 -40.05
C ASN A 83 -14.04 -8.88 -39.52
N ASP A 84 -14.65 -9.88 -40.15
CA ASP A 84 -15.96 -10.40 -39.73
C ASP A 84 -15.96 -10.92 -38.28
N TYR A 85 -14.85 -11.52 -37.82
CA TYR A 85 -14.71 -11.95 -36.42
C TYR A 85 -14.72 -10.76 -35.45
N PHE A 86 -14.02 -9.68 -35.79
CA PHE A 86 -13.94 -8.49 -34.95
C PHE A 86 -15.24 -7.67 -34.99
N ASN A 87 -15.89 -7.55 -36.16
CA ASN A 87 -17.14 -6.82 -36.33
C ASN A 87 -18.31 -7.47 -35.56
N LYS A 88 -18.32 -8.80 -35.44
CA LYS A 88 -19.35 -9.54 -34.69
C LYS A 88 -19.09 -9.57 -33.18
N LEU A 89 -17.86 -9.30 -32.75
CA LEU A 89 -17.44 -9.51 -31.38
C LEU A 89 -18.18 -8.64 -30.35
N PRO A 90 -18.45 -7.34 -30.58
CA PRO A 90 -19.24 -6.52 -29.64
C PRO A 90 -20.59 -7.16 -29.27
N ALA A 91 -21.35 -7.62 -30.26
CA ALA A 91 -22.65 -8.25 -30.04
C ALA A 91 -22.53 -9.59 -29.29
N ILE A 92 -21.47 -10.37 -29.54
CA ILE A 92 -21.20 -11.61 -28.82
C ILE A 92 -20.90 -11.34 -27.34
N VAL A 93 -20.10 -10.30 -27.05
CA VAL A 93 -19.76 -9.92 -25.68
C VAL A 93 -20.99 -9.41 -24.94
N GLU A 94 -21.77 -8.53 -25.57
CA GLU A 94 -23.03 -8.00 -25.01
C GLU A 94 -24.04 -9.13 -24.71
N ASP A 95 -24.19 -10.10 -25.61
CA ASP A 95 -25.04 -11.28 -25.40
C ASP A 95 -24.62 -12.08 -24.14
N TYR A 96 -23.32 -12.32 -23.96
CA TYR A 96 -22.84 -12.99 -22.75
C TYR A 96 -22.91 -12.12 -21.49
N MET A 97 -22.77 -10.80 -21.60
CA MET A 97 -23.03 -9.89 -20.49
C MET A 97 -24.49 -9.97 -20.03
N ASP A 98 -25.44 -9.99 -20.98
CA ASP A 98 -26.87 -10.12 -20.69
C ASP A 98 -27.22 -11.48 -20.08
N GLN A 99 -26.68 -12.58 -20.62
CA GLN A 99 -26.89 -13.93 -20.07
C GLN A 99 -26.30 -14.06 -18.66
N MET A 100 -25.08 -13.56 -18.46
CA MET A 100 -24.45 -13.55 -17.15
C MET A 100 -25.25 -12.71 -16.14
N GLY A 101 -25.77 -11.56 -16.58
CA GLY A 101 -26.64 -10.70 -15.76
C GLY A 101 -27.93 -11.39 -15.34
N LYS A 102 -28.52 -12.25 -16.19
CA LYS A 102 -29.71 -13.05 -15.83
C LYS A 102 -29.41 -14.11 -14.77
N GLU A 103 -28.26 -14.78 -14.86
CA GLU A 103 -27.87 -15.83 -13.90
C GLU A 103 -27.43 -15.26 -12.54
N THR A 104 -26.86 -14.06 -12.54
CA THR A 104 -26.24 -13.46 -11.34
C THR A 104 -27.01 -12.30 -10.73
N GLY A 105 -28.00 -11.74 -11.45
CA GLY A 105 -28.66 -10.49 -11.08
C GLY A 105 -27.78 -9.24 -11.24
N ARG A 106 -26.58 -9.36 -11.85
CA ARG A 106 -25.62 -8.26 -12.04
C ARG A 106 -25.47 -7.93 -13.52
N PRO A 107 -26.26 -6.99 -14.06
CA PRO A 107 -26.20 -6.64 -15.48
C PRO A 107 -24.92 -5.87 -15.81
N TYR A 108 -24.40 -6.11 -17.01
CA TYR A 108 -23.29 -5.38 -17.61
C TYR A 108 -23.64 -5.02 -19.05
N LYS A 109 -23.04 -3.93 -19.54
CA LYS A 109 -23.04 -3.50 -20.93
C LYS A 109 -21.60 -3.29 -21.41
N LEU A 110 -21.37 -3.24 -22.73
CA LEU A 110 -20.04 -2.88 -23.26
C LEU A 110 -19.53 -1.55 -22.69
N PHE A 111 -20.48 -0.63 -22.50
CA PHE A 111 -20.33 0.66 -21.83
C PHE A 111 -21.51 0.84 -20.87
N ASP A 112 -21.26 0.94 -19.58
CA ASP A 112 -22.32 1.19 -18.59
C ASP A 112 -22.43 2.69 -18.31
N TYR A 113 -23.63 3.26 -18.44
CA TYR A 113 -23.92 4.61 -17.96
C TYR A 113 -24.52 4.57 -16.55
N VAL A 114 -24.00 5.42 -15.66
CA VAL A 114 -24.61 5.73 -14.36
C VAL A 114 -24.60 7.25 -14.15
N GLY A 115 -25.66 7.81 -13.58
CA GLY A 115 -25.75 9.26 -13.34
C GLY A 115 -27.13 9.85 -13.58
N ALA A 116 -27.19 11.18 -13.64
CA ALA A 116 -28.41 11.93 -13.94
C ALA A 116 -28.91 11.65 -15.37
N PRO A 117 -30.18 11.27 -15.59
CA PRO A 117 -30.70 11.04 -16.94
C PRO A 117 -30.58 12.25 -17.88
N ASP A 118 -30.50 13.46 -17.31
CA ASP A 118 -30.31 14.73 -18.00
C ASP A 118 -28.90 15.34 -17.77
N ALA A 119 -27.89 14.50 -17.52
CA ALA A 119 -26.51 14.94 -17.32
C ALA A 119 -26.00 15.82 -18.46
N ASP A 120 -25.31 16.91 -18.12
CA ASP A 120 -24.63 17.80 -19.07
C ASP A 120 -23.11 17.59 -19.08
N ARG A 121 -22.56 16.98 -18.02
CA ARG A 121 -21.13 16.68 -17.83
C ARG A 121 -20.94 15.20 -17.51
N VAL A 122 -20.08 14.52 -18.25
CA VAL A 122 -19.81 13.09 -18.08
C VAL A 122 -18.32 12.81 -17.96
N ILE A 123 -17.94 11.93 -17.05
CA ILE A 123 -16.61 11.31 -17.05
C ILE A 123 -16.69 9.98 -17.81
N VAL A 124 -15.73 9.70 -18.69
CA VAL A 124 -15.54 8.38 -19.30
C VAL A 124 -14.24 7.80 -18.77
N ALA A 125 -14.34 6.65 -18.12
CA ALA A 125 -13.20 6.02 -17.45
C ALA A 125 -13.25 4.49 -17.54
N MET A 126 -12.14 3.86 -17.16
CA MET A 126 -11.96 2.42 -17.19
C MET A 126 -11.19 1.96 -15.94
N GLY A 127 -11.48 0.74 -15.48
CA GLY A 127 -10.83 0.16 -14.29
C GLY A 127 -11.48 0.58 -12.98
N SER A 128 -10.73 0.47 -11.88
CA SER A 128 -11.23 0.65 -10.51
C SER A 128 -11.75 2.06 -10.21
N VAL A 129 -11.18 3.09 -10.87
CA VAL A 129 -11.59 4.49 -10.68
C VAL A 129 -13.09 4.71 -10.92
N CYS A 130 -13.73 3.85 -11.73
CA CYS A 130 -15.16 3.92 -11.97
C CYS A 130 -15.99 3.76 -10.69
N GLU A 131 -15.51 2.99 -9.71
CA GLU A 131 -16.19 2.83 -8.43
C GLU A 131 -16.03 4.10 -7.57
N THR A 132 -14.81 4.67 -7.47
CA THR A 132 -14.60 5.98 -6.82
C THR A 132 -15.42 7.10 -7.49
N ILE A 133 -15.49 7.13 -8.83
CA ILE A 133 -16.25 8.15 -9.54
C ILE A 133 -17.74 8.01 -9.26
N GLU A 134 -18.29 6.80 -9.31
CA GLU A 134 -19.71 6.57 -9.01
C GLU A 134 -20.05 6.96 -7.57
N GLU A 135 -19.23 6.56 -6.60
CA GLU A 135 -19.41 6.96 -5.20
C GLU A 135 -19.41 8.49 -5.03
N THR A 136 -18.44 9.16 -5.64
CA THR A 136 -18.33 10.63 -5.60
C THR A 136 -19.52 11.30 -6.28
N MET A 137 -19.91 10.78 -7.44
CA MET A 137 -21.02 11.26 -8.24
C MET A 137 -22.33 11.19 -7.44
N ASN A 138 -22.58 10.13 -6.67
CA ASN A 138 -23.79 10.01 -5.85
C ASN A 138 -23.96 11.17 -4.86
N VAL A 139 -22.87 11.67 -4.27
CA VAL A 139 -22.90 12.86 -3.41
C VAL A 139 -23.24 14.12 -4.22
N LEU A 140 -22.66 14.27 -5.41
CA LEU A 140 -22.94 15.42 -6.29
C LEU A 140 -24.38 15.39 -6.83
N LEU A 141 -24.91 14.22 -7.18
CA LEU A 141 -26.31 14.04 -7.59
C LEU A 141 -27.27 14.43 -6.48
N ALA A 142 -26.98 14.06 -5.22
CA ALA A 142 -27.76 14.48 -4.07
C ALA A 142 -27.74 16.01 -3.85
N GLN A 143 -26.72 16.71 -4.37
CA GLN A 143 -26.62 18.17 -4.38
C GLN A 143 -27.29 18.82 -5.61
N GLY A 144 -27.90 18.03 -6.49
CA GLY A 144 -28.59 18.51 -7.70
C GLY A 144 -27.68 18.71 -8.92
N GLU A 145 -26.44 18.23 -8.88
CA GLU A 145 -25.55 18.30 -10.04
C GLU A 145 -25.99 17.37 -11.17
N LYS A 146 -25.86 17.83 -12.42
CA LYS A 146 -26.22 17.07 -13.63
C LYS A 146 -25.02 16.31 -14.18
N VAL A 147 -24.52 15.36 -13.42
CA VAL A 147 -23.30 14.63 -13.72
C VAL A 147 -23.55 13.16 -14.05
N GLY A 148 -22.65 12.56 -14.83
CA GLY A 148 -22.69 11.13 -15.16
C GLY A 148 -21.32 10.50 -15.33
N LEU A 149 -21.31 9.18 -15.44
CA LEU A 149 -20.15 8.35 -15.67
C LEU A 149 -20.46 7.29 -16.72
N ILE A 150 -19.57 7.15 -17.69
CA ILE A 150 -19.49 5.97 -18.57
C ILE A 150 -18.35 5.08 -18.09
N LYS A 151 -18.69 3.86 -17.72
CA LYS A 151 -17.72 2.82 -17.36
C LYS A 151 -17.43 1.97 -18.61
N VAL A 152 -16.21 2.06 -19.13
CA VAL A 152 -15.78 1.27 -20.29
C VAL A 152 -15.49 -0.17 -19.85
N ARG A 153 -16.21 -1.16 -20.40
CA ARG A 153 -16.02 -2.59 -20.09
C ARG A 153 -15.31 -3.32 -21.21
N LEU A 154 -15.76 -3.11 -22.45
CA LEU A 154 -15.07 -3.60 -23.64
C LEU A 154 -14.31 -2.44 -24.30
N TYR A 155 -13.02 -2.34 -24.03
CA TYR A 155 -12.18 -1.31 -24.66
C TYR A 155 -11.83 -1.64 -26.11
N ARG A 156 -11.60 -2.93 -26.42
CA ARG A 156 -11.30 -3.41 -27.77
C ARG A 156 -12.08 -4.68 -28.08
N PRO A 157 -12.70 -4.77 -29.28
CA PRO A 157 -12.86 -3.71 -30.28
C PRO A 157 -13.71 -2.53 -29.76
N TRP A 158 -13.37 -1.31 -30.18
CA TRP A 158 -14.13 -0.11 -29.81
C TRP A 158 -15.44 -0.10 -30.59
N ALA A 159 -16.58 0.06 -29.90
CA ALA A 159 -17.92 -0.05 -30.47
C ALA A 159 -18.74 1.24 -30.24
N PRO A 160 -18.53 2.30 -31.05
CA PRO A 160 -19.15 3.62 -30.87
C PRO A 160 -20.68 3.61 -30.73
N GLU A 161 -21.34 2.73 -31.46
CA GLU A 161 -22.80 2.60 -31.50
C GLU A 161 -23.38 2.18 -30.14
N TYR A 162 -22.67 1.33 -29.39
CA TYR A 162 -23.09 0.92 -28.04
C TYR A 162 -22.88 2.06 -27.03
N LEU A 163 -21.76 2.78 -27.13
CA LEU A 163 -21.50 3.95 -26.27
C LEU A 163 -22.56 5.04 -26.49
N ARG A 164 -22.88 5.37 -27.74
CA ARG A 164 -23.92 6.36 -28.07
C ARG A 164 -25.30 5.98 -27.55
N THR A 165 -25.61 4.70 -27.48
CA THR A 165 -26.90 4.21 -26.98
C THR A 165 -27.08 4.50 -25.50
N VAL A 166 -26.00 4.44 -24.71
CA VAL A 166 -26.05 4.68 -23.26
C VAL A 166 -25.76 6.13 -22.87
N MET A 167 -25.14 6.93 -23.76
CA MET A 167 -24.82 8.34 -23.51
C MET A 167 -26.09 9.22 -23.53
N PRO A 168 -26.38 10.01 -22.48
CA PRO A 168 -27.49 10.96 -22.52
C PRO A 168 -27.31 12.01 -23.61
N LYS A 169 -28.39 12.34 -24.32
CA LYS A 169 -28.37 13.34 -25.41
C LYS A 169 -28.11 14.78 -24.93
N THR A 170 -28.26 15.02 -23.64
CA THR A 170 -28.04 16.32 -22.98
C THR A 170 -26.57 16.62 -22.75
N VAL A 171 -25.68 15.63 -22.87
CA VAL A 171 -24.25 15.78 -22.59
C VAL A 171 -23.63 16.84 -23.50
N LYS A 172 -22.95 17.80 -22.88
CA LYS A 172 -22.22 18.89 -23.56
C LYS A 172 -20.72 18.82 -23.34
N ARG A 173 -20.28 18.17 -22.25
CA ARG A 173 -18.86 18.13 -21.87
C ARG A 173 -18.48 16.75 -21.34
N ILE A 174 -17.33 16.26 -21.78
CA ILE A 174 -16.78 14.96 -21.44
C ILE A 174 -15.35 15.11 -20.92
N ALA A 175 -15.03 14.48 -19.78
CA ALA A 175 -13.66 14.22 -19.38
C ALA A 175 -13.32 12.74 -19.58
N ALA A 176 -12.31 12.45 -20.40
CA ALA A 176 -11.73 11.13 -20.53
C ALA A 176 -10.59 10.95 -19.52
N LEU A 177 -10.66 9.93 -18.66
CA LEU A 177 -9.63 9.65 -17.67
C LEU A 177 -8.81 8.43 -18.07
N ASP A 178 -7.54 8.68 -18.39
CA ASP A 178 -6.56 7.69 -18.81
C ASP A 178 -5.60 7.33 -17.67
N ARG A 179 -5.43 6.03 -17.41
CA ARG A 179 -4.46 5.50 -16.43
C ARG A 179 -3.14 5.14 -17.09
N THR A 180 -2.65 6.02 -17.97
CA THR A 180 -1.42 5.86 -18.73
C THR A 180 -0.82 7.23 -19.05
N LYS A 181 0.38 7.22 -19.64
CA LYS A 181 1.01 8.41 -20.23
C LYS A 181 1.71 7.97 -21.50
N GLU A 182 1.35 8.56 -22.63
CA GLU A 182 2.07 8.42 -23.90
C GLU A 182 2.88 9.70 -24.21
N PRO A 183 4.19 9.76 -23.88
CA PRO A 183 4.98 10.97 -24.09
C PRO A 183 5.05 11.37 -25.57
N GLY A 184 4.67 12.61 -25.87
CA GLY A 184 4.69 13.15 -27.24
C GLY A 184 3.45 12.82 -28.08
N ALA A 185 2.51 12.02 -27.58
CA ALA A 185 1.23 11.81 -28.24
C ALA A 185 0.33 13.06 -28.16
N MET A 186 -0.63 13.17 -29.07
CA MET A 186 -1.64 14.24 -29.07
C MET A 186 -2.63 14.13 -27.90
N GLY A 187 -2.67 12.97 -27.26
CA GLY A 187 -3.46 12.65 -26.09
C GLY A 187 -3.40 11.15 -25.81
N ASP A 188 -3.85 10.75 -24.63
CA ASP A 188 -3.82 9.34 -24.20
C ASP A 188 -4.94 8.52 -24.89
N PRO A 189 -4.85 7.17 -24.90
CA PRO A 189 -5.64 6.33 -25.79
C PRO A 189 -7.17 6.47 -25.68
N LEU A 190 -7.75 6.47 -24.48
CA LEU A 190 -9.20 6.57 -24.31
C LEU A 190 -9.72 7.96 -24.74
N TYR A 191 -8.99 9.01 -24.37
CA TYR A 191 -9.25 10.35 -24.86
C TYR A 191 -9.23 10.42 -26.41
N MET A 192 -8.22 9.81 -27.05
CA MET A 192 -8.12 9.82 -28.51
C MET A 192 -9.24 9.03 -29.19
N ASP A 193 -9.65 7.88 -28.65
CA ASP A 193 -10.79 7.12 -29.18
C ASP A 193 -12.09 7.93 -29.12
N LEU A 194 -12.32 8.66 -28.03
CA LEU A 194 -13.49 9.55 -27.88
C LEU A 194 -13.43 10.74 -28.84
N LYS A 195 -12.26 11.40 -28.96
CA LYS A 195 -12.07 12.52 -29.90
C LYS A 195 -12.30 12.09 -31.35
N THR A 196 -11.76 10.93 -31.74
CA THR A 196 -11.95 10.37 -33.07
C THR A 196 -13.41 9.97 -33.31
N MET A 197 -14.06 9.38 -32.31
CA MET A 197 -15.47 8.97 -32.40
C MET A 197 -16.41 10.14 -32.72
N TYR A 198 -16.19 11.30 -32.12
CA TYR A 198 -17.01 12.51 -32.31
C TYR A 198 -16.50 13.44 -33.42
N TYR A 199 -15.42 13.09 -34.12
CA TYR A 199 -14.82 13.96 -35.11
C TYR A 199 -15.78 14.23 -36.28
N GLY A 200 -16.01 15.51 -36.57
CA GLY A 200 -16.89 15.96 -37.66
C GLY A 200 -18.37 16.04 -37.32
N GLU A 201 -18.78 15.75 -36.09
CA GLU A 201 -20.18 15.91 -35.65
C GLU A 201 -20.48 17.37 -35.29
N ALA A 202 -21.61 17.89 -35.80
CA ALA A 202 -22.03 19.27 -35.57
C ALA A 202 -22.30 19.57 -34.08
N ASP A 203 -22.85 18.60 -33.35
CA ASP A 203 -23.22 18.71 -31.94
C ASP A 203 -22.24 17.93 -31.03
N ALA A 204 -20.98 17.76 -31.46
CA ALA A 204 -19.98 17.08 -30.66
C ALA A 204 -19.80 17.75 -29.28
N PRO A 205 -19.79 16.99 -28.17
CA PRO A 205 -19.49 17.55 -26.87
C PRO A 205 -18.04 18.05 -26.84
N LEU A 206 -17.76 19.02 -25.97
CA LEU A 206 -16.39 19.41 -25.64
C LEU A 206 -15.73 18.25 -24.88
N ILE A 207 -14.61 17.74 -25.38
CA ILE A 207 -13.91 16.60 -24.78
C ILE A 207 -12.53 17.07 -24.30
N VAL A 208 -12.26 16.85 -23.01
CA VAL A 208 -10.94 17.02 -22.38
C VAL A 208 -10.39 15.67 -21.91
N GLY A 209 -9.07 15.53 -21.92
CA GLY A 209 -8.34 14.36 -21.41
C GLY A 209 -7.63 14.68 -20.10
N GLY A 210 -7.60 13.70 -19.20
CA GLY A 210 -6.92 13.78 -17.92
C GLY A 210 -6.22 12.48 -17.56
N ARG A 211 -5.06 12.58 -16.90
CA ARG A 211 -4.30 11.42 -16.42
C ARG A 211 -4.42 11.26 -14.92
N TYR A 212 -4.47 10.01 -14.48
CA TYR A 212 -4.56 9.66 -13.06
C TYR A 212 -3.85 8.34 -12.75
N GLY A 213 -3.64 8.06 -11.46
CA GLY A 213 -3.40 6.70 -10.96
C GLY A 213 -2.13 5.97 -11.45
N LEU A 214 -1.18 6.69 -12.06
CA LEU A 214 0.09 6.12 -12.52
C LEU A 214 0.88 5.55 -11.34
N GLY A 215 1.44 4.35 -11.50
CA GLY A 215 2.20 3.70 -10.42
C GLY A 215 1.37 3.42 -9.17
N SER A 216 0.04 3.33 -9.28
CA SER A 216 -0.89 3.22 -8.14
C SER A 216 -1.01 4.48 -7.27
N LYS A 217 -0.68 5.67 -7.82
CA LYS A 217 -1.01 6.95 -7.16
C LYS A 217 -2.49 6.96 -6.74
N ASP A 218 -2.75 7.29 -5.48
CA ASP A 218 -4.12 7.24 -4.95
C ASP A 218 -5.01 8.26 -5.63
N THR A 219 -6.23 7.84 -6.00
CA THR A 219 -7.19 8.67 -6.71
C THR A 219 -8.44 8.82 -5.86
N THR A 220 -8.50 9.94 -5.13
CA THR A 220 -9.51 10.18 -4.10
C THR A 220 -10.78 10.85 -4.65
N PRO A 221 -11.90 10.80 -3.91
CA PRO A 221 -13.12 11.52 -4.29
C PRO A 221 -12.90 13.01 -4.53
N GLY A 222 -12.06 13.64 -3.72
CA GLY A 222 -11.68 15.04 -3.85
C GLY A 222 -11.06 15.40 -5.21
N GLN A 223 -10.29 14.47 -5.78
CA GLN A 223 -9.70 14.63 -7.10
C GLN A 223 -10.78 14.46 -8.20
N ILE A 224 -11.73 13.55 -8.02
CA ILE A 224 -12.86 13.38 -8.95
C ILE A 224 -13.77 14.61 -8.96
N VAL A 225 -14.05 15.20 -7.79
CA VAL A 225 -14.76 16.49 -7.71
C VAL A 225 -14.03 17.57 -8.50
N ALA A 226 -12.69 17.60 -8.45
CA ALA A 226 -11.90 18.55 -9.22
C ALA A 226 -12.07 18.37 -10.74
N VAL A 227 -12.23 17.12 -11.23
CA VAL A 227 -12.53 16.84 -12.63
C VAL A 227 -13.91 17.37 -13.03
N PHE A 228 -14.95 17.12 -12.22
CA PHE A 228 -16.28 17.66 -12.50
C PHE A 228 -16.32 19.19 -12.43
N ASN A 229 -15.56 19.80 -11.51
CA ASN A 229 -15.42 21.25 -11.44
C ASN A 229 -14.70 21.81 -12.66
N ASN A 230 -13.63 21.17 -13.13
CA ASN A 230 -12.97 21.54 -14.39
C ASN A 230 -13.95 21.51 -15.57
N LEU A 231 -14.86 20.53 -15.63
CA LEU A 231 -15.91 20.49 -16.66
C LEU A 231 -17.00 21.57 -16.51
N LYS A 232 -17.11 22.23 -15.35
CA LYS A 232 -18.03 23.37 -15.17
C LYS A 232 -17.48 24.65 -15.80
N GLU A 233 -16.17 24.81 -15.80
CA GLU A 233 -15.48 25.99 -16.32
C GLU A 233 -15.89 26.31 -17.75
N GLU A 234 -15.81 27.59 -18.12
CA GLU A 234 -16.06 28.05 -19.49
C GLU A 234 -15.03 27.46 -20.46
N GLU A 235 -13.77 27.44 -20.03
CA GLU A 235 -12.64 26.83 -20.73
C GLU A 235 -12.01 25.73 -19.86
N PRO A 236 -12.55 24.51 -19.85
CA PRO A 236 -11.99 23.39 -19.10
C PRO A 236 -10.53 23.12 -19.48
N LYS A 237 -9.65 22.97 -18.48
CA LYS A 237 -8.26 22.56 -18.70
C LYS A 237 -8.26 21.20 -19.40
N ASN A 238 -7.54 21.10 -20.51
CA ASN A 238 -7.30 19.85 -21.23
C ASN A 238 -5.91 19.29 -20.90
N GLN A 239 -5.71 17.99 -21.14
CA GLN A 239 -4.47 17.25 -20.84
C GLN A 239 -3.99 17.44 -19.40
N PHE A 240 -4.93 17.46 -18.46
CA PHE A 240 -4.66 17.71 -17.05
C PHE A 240 -4.13 16.46 -16.33
N THR A 241 -3.67 16.64 -15.09
CA THR A 241 -3.33 15.56 -14.17
C THR A 241 -4.12 15.70 -12.87
N ILE A 242 -4.39 14.58 -12.18
CA ILE A 242 -4.93 14.57 -10.81
C ILE A 242 -4.07 13.68 -9.91
N GLY A 243 -4.00 14.02 -8.63
CA GLY A 243 -3.24 13.28 -7.62
C GLY A 243 -1.76 13.66 -7.50
N ILE A 244 -1.33 14.74 -8.16
CA ILE A 244 0.01 15.33 -8.01
C ILE A 244 -0.08 16.85 -7.99
N GLU A 245 0.97 17.51 -7.50
CA GLU A 245 1.21 18.94 -7.71
C GLU A 245 2.21 19.13 -8.86
N ASP A 246 1.72 19.55 -10.02
CA ASP A 246 2.54 19.92 -11.17
C ASP A 246 2.74 21.44 -11.20
N ASP A 247 3.70 21.90 -10.42
CA ASP A 247 4.12 23.30 -10.31
C ASP A 247 5.06 23.75 -11.43
N VAL A 248 5.40 22.87 -12.38
CA VAL A 248 6.30 23.14 -13.50
C VAL A 248 5.53 23.40 -14.79
N TYR A 249 4.62 22.50 -15.15
CA TYR A 249 3.84 22.58 -16.39
C TYR A 249 2.38 22.96 -16.12
N HIS A 250 2.01 23.10 -14.84
CA HIS A 250 0.69 23.55 -14.40
C HIS A 250 -0.46 22.69 -14.96
N SER A 251 -0.21 21.39 -15.18
CA SER A 251 -1.24 20.47 -15.68
C SER A 251 -2.17 19.96 -14.58
N SER A 252 -1.77 20.02 -13.30
CA SER A 252 -2.57 19.47 -12.21
C SER A 252 -3.86 20.27 -11.95
N LEU A 253 -4.89 19.57 -11.49
CA LEU A 253 -6.11 20.16 -10.94
C LEU A 253 -6.05 20.18 -9.39
N PRO A 254 -6.53 21.25 -8.74
CA PRO A 254 -6.52 21.35 -7.28
C PRO A 254 -7.50 20.36 -6.65
N THR A 255 -7.04 19.59 -5.66
CA THR A 255 -7.87 18.60 -4.95
C THR A 255 -8.81 19.27 -3.96
N VAL A 256 -10.04 18.77 -3.85
CA VAL A 256 -11.05 19.24 -2.89
C VAL A 256 -11.12 18.31 -1.68
N LYS A 257 -11.30 18.84 -0.46
CA LYS A 257 -11.55 17.99 0.71
C LYS A 257 -13.02 17.58 0.78
N ILE A 258 -13.28 16.27 0.69
CA ILE A 258 -14.63 15.69 0.76
C ILE A 258 -14.55 14.24 1.25
N ALA A 259 -15.57 13.79 1.99
CA ALA A 259 -15.79 12.39 2.31
C ALA A 259 -17.04 11.91 1.57
N THR A 260 -16.97 10.74 0.93
CA THR A 260 -18.05 10.22 0.07
C THR A 260 -18.44 8.79 0.39
N GLU A 261 -17.77 8.14 1.36
CA GLU A 261 -18.16 6.81 1.79
C GLU A 261 -19.63 6.81 2.28
N PRO A 262 -20.41 5.76 1.99
CA PRO A 262 -21.80 5.68 2.42
C PRO A 262 -21.96 5.85 3.93
N GLU A 263 -23.06 6.47 4.36
CA GLU A 263 -23.38 6.63 5.78
C GLU A 263 -23.38 5.27 6.50
N GLY A 264 -22.83 5.25 7.73
CA GLY A 264 -22.68 4.04 8.53
C GLY A 264 -21.46 3.18 8.18
N THR A 265 -20.59 3.62 7.24
CA THR A 265 -19.32 2.93 6.96
C THR A 265 -18.28 3.24 8.04
N VAL A 266 -17.81 2.19 8.72
CA VAL A 266 -16.71 2.24 9.69
C VAL A 266 -15.39 2.11 8.94
N ARG A 267 -14.45 3.03 9.16
CA ARG A 267 -13.13 3.09 8.50
C ARG A 267 -12.02 2.96 9.52
N CYS A 268 -11.17 1.97 9.33
CA CYS A 268 -10.11 1.63 10.28
C CYS A 268 -8.74 1.65 9.59
N LYS A 269 -7.75 2.29 10.22
CA LYS A 269 -6.35 2.27 9.79
C LYS A 269 -5.47 1.57 10.82
N PHE A 270 -4.53 0.75 10.36
CA PHE A 270 -3.60 0.02 11.24
C PHE A 270 -2.19 0.21 10.74
N TRP A 271 -1.33 0.75 11.60
CA TRP A 271 0.10 0.89 11.38
C TRP A 271 0.81 -0.29 12.03
N GLY A 272 1.33 -1.19 11.20
CA GLY A 272 2.05 -2.39 11.64
C GLY A 272 3.47 -2.44 11.08
N LEU A 273 4.32 -3.22 11.72
CA LEU A 273 5.68 -3.51 11.27
C LEU A 273 5.68 -4.75 10.37
N GLY A 274 6.46 -4.73 9.29
CA GLY A 274 6.61 -5.88 8.41
C GLY A 274 7.00 -7.15 9.18
N SER A 275 6.11 -8.16 9.15
CA SER A 275 6.19 -9.45 9.85
C SER A 275 5.71 -9.49 11.31
N ASP A 276 5.04 -8.45 11.83
CA ASP A 276 4.41 -8.44 13.15
C ASP A 276 3.07 -9.21 13.23
N GLY A 277 2.51 -9.57 12.07
CA GLY A 277 1.23 -10.30 11.96
C GLY A 277 -0.01 -9.41 11.77
N THR A 278 0.14 -8.08 11.76
CA THR A 278 -0.96 -7.10 11.63
C THR A 278 -1.79 -7.32 10.38
N VAL A 279 -1.16 -7.41 9.21
CA VAL A 279 -1.85 -7.66 7.93
C VAL A 279 -2.61 -8.98 7.94
N GLY A 280 -2.03 -10.02 8.57
CA GLY A 280 -2.66 -11.33 8.69
C GLY A 280 -3.93 -11.26 9.55
N ALA A 281 -3.83 -10.62 10.72
CA ALA A 281 -4.96 -10.39 11.62
C ALA A 281 -6.07 -9.58 10.94
N ASN A 282 -5.72 -8.52 10.21
CA ASN A 282 -6.69 -7.70 9.48
C ASN A 282 -7.41 -8.48 8.37
N LYS A 283 -6.70 -9.33 7.60
CA LYS A 283 -7.34 -10.23 6.63
C LYS A 283 -8.30 -11.23 7.31
N GLN A 284 -7.93 -11.72 8.48
CA GLN A 284 -8.79 -12.62 9.25
C GLN A 284 -10.02 -11.89 9.79
N ALA A 285 -9.87 -10.66 10.31
CA ALA A 285 -10.99 -9.83 10.75
C ALA A 285 -11.99 -9.57 9.62
N ILE A 286 -11.50 -9.27 8.41
CA ILE A 286 -12.36 -9.10 7.22
C ILE A 286 -13.18 -10.35 6.92
N LYS A 287 -12.55 -11.53 6.97
CA LYS A 287 -13.24 -12.80 6.75
C LYS A 287 -14.25 -13.09 7.84
N ILE A 288 -13.88 -12.94 9.12
CA ILE A 288 -14.78 -13.15 10.25
C ILE A 288 -16.03 -12.27 10.11
N ILE A 289 -15.85 -10.97 9.86
CA ILE A 289 -16.98 -10.04 9.73
C ILE A 289 -17.77 -10.34 8.45
N GLY A 290 -17.10 -10.57 7.32
CA GLY A 290 -17.75 -10.80 6.03
C GLY A 290 -18.54 -12.12 5.96
N ASP A 291 -18.03 -13.19 6.57
CA ASP A 291 -18.63 -14.53 6.49
C ASP A 291 -19.76 -14.73 7.52
N ASN A 292 -19.73 -14.00 8.65
CA ASN A 292 -20.69 -14.17 9.75
C ASN A 292 -21.69 -13.00 9.88
N THR A 293 -21.62 -11.99 9.01
CA THR A 293 -22.58 -10.87 9.01
C THR A 293 -23.02 -10.51 7.60
N ASP A 294 -24.08 -9.72 7.50
CA ASP A 294 -24.54 -9.14 6.23
C ASP A 294 -23.75 -7.90 5.80
N LEU A 295 -22.74 -7.49 6.57
CA LEU A 295 -21.93 -6.33 6.22
C LEU A 295 -21.06 -6.60 4.97
N TYR A 296 -20.92 -5.57 4.15
CA TYR A 296 -19.81 -5.50 3.20
C TYR A 296 -18.52 -5.24 3.99
N ALA A 297 -17.46 -5.93 3.59
CA ALA A 297 -16.13 -5.79 4.16
C ALA A 297 -15.12 -5.55 3.04
N GLN A 298 -14.27 -4.54 3.21
CA GLN A 298 -13.19 -4.19 2.29
C GLN A 298 -11.87 -4.11 3.07
N GLY A 299 -10.79 -4.62 2.48
CA GLY A 299 -9.43 -4.46 2.96
C GLY A 299 -8.45 -4.12 1.87
N TYR A 300 -7.65 -3.09 2.10
CA TYR A 300 -6.49 -2.74 1.29
C TYR A 300 -5.26 -2.60 2.17
N PHE A 301 -4.10 -3.02 1.66
CA PHE A 301 -2.87 -3.08 2.45
C PHE A 301 -1.76 -2.37 1.68
N SER A 302 -1.31 -1.23 2.19
CA SER A 302 -0.13 -0.53 1.71
C SER A 302 1.10 -1.14 2.36
N TYR A 303 2.04 -1.60 1.53
CA TYR A 303 3.31 -2.17 1.99
C TYR A 303 4.45 -1.24 1.59
N ASP A 304 5.41 -1.10 2.49
CA ASP A 304 6.70 -0.52 2.16
C ASP A 304 7.48 -1.41 1.17
N SER A 305 8.35 -0.79 0.38
CA SER A 305 9.37 -1.44 -0.44
C SER A 305 10.40 -2.24 0.40
N LYS A 306 10.58 -1.87 1.68
CA LYS A 306 11.50 -2.52 2.60
C LYS A 306 11.00 -3.90 2.99
N LYS A 307 11.71 -4.95 2.52
CA LYS A 307 11.36 -6.37 2.76
C LYS A 307 11.28 -6.76 4.25
N SER A 308 12.06 -6.11 5.11
CA SER A 308 12.10 -6.39 6.55
C SER A 308 12.02 -5.11 7.36
N GLY A 309 11.16 -5.09 8.39
CA GLY A 309 10.90 -3.93 9.24
C GLY A 309 10.30 -2.72 8.51
N GLY A 310 9.79 -2.89 7.29
CA GLY A 310 9.07 -1.84 6.57
C GLY A 310 7.74 -1.54 7.24
N VAL A 311 7.20 -0.34 7.03
CA VAL A 311 5.86 0.01 7.53
C VAL A 311 4.80 -0.69 6.69
N THR A 312 3.72 -1.11 7.35
CA THR A 312 2.52 -1.60 6.68
C THR A 312 1.33 -0.81 7.18
N ILE A 313 0.52 -0.29 6.26
CA ILE A 313 -0.68 0.48 6.57
C ILE A 313 -1.88 -0.28 6.02
N SER A 314 -2.69 -0.83 6.92
CA SER A 314 -3.91 -1.53 6.54
C SER A 314 -5.09 -0.57 6.57
N HIS A 315 -5.91 -0.60 5.53
CA HIS A 315 -7.13 0.19 5.40
C HIS A 315 -8.31 -0.78 5.34
N LEU A 316 -9.18 -0.71 6.33
CA LEU A 316 -10.36 -1.57 6.42
C LEU A 316 -11.62 -0.72 6.43
N ARG A 317 -12.63 -1.18 5.69
CA ARG A 317 -13.97 -0.59 5.69
C ARG A 317 -15.02 -1.65 5.92
N PHE A 318 -16.01 -1.33 6.74
CA PHE A 318 -17.16 -2.19 7.01
C PHE A 318 -18.44 -1.37 6.97
N GLY A 319 -19.49 -1.88 6.33
CA GLY A 319 -20.75 -1.14 6.21
C GLY A 319 -21.89 -1.98 5.67
N LYS A 320 -23.11 -1.49 5.87
CA LYS A 320 -24.33 -2.13 5.33
C LYS A 320 -24.51 -1.91 3.82
N ASN A 321 -23.93 -0.82 3.31
CA ASN A 321 -23.98 -0.46 1.90
C ASN A 321 -22.76 -1.01 1.17
N LYS A 322 -22.91 -1.24 -0.14
CA LYS A 322 -21.81 -1.66 -1.01
C LYS A 322 -20.65 -0.66 -0.91
N ILE A 323 -19.44 -1.18 -0.70
CA ILE A 323 -18.23 -0.36 -0.57
C ILE A 323 -17.59 -0.19 -1.95
N GLN A 324 -17.64 1.03 -2.48
CA GLN A 324 -17.07 1.41 -3.78
C GLN A 324 -15.78 2.22 -3.64
N SER A 325 -15.30 2.38 -2.41
CA SER A 325 -14.21 3.26 -2.03
C SER A 325 -12.85 2.69 -2.42
N THR A 326 -12.54 2.66 -3.72
CA THR A 326 -11.28 2.15 -4.29
C THR A 326 -10.13 3.16 -4.15
N TYR A 327 -9.95 3.69 -2.94
CA TYR A 327 -8.93 4.67 -2.55
C TYR A 327 -8.54 4.46 -1.07
N LEU A 328 -7.44 5.06 -0.63
CA LEU A 328 -7.00 4.96 0.77
C LEU A 328 -7.96 5.69 1.73
N ILE A 329 -7.95 5.33 3.01
CA ILE A 329 -8.78 6.01 4.00
C ILE A 329 -8.20 7.40 4.29
N THR A 330 -8.92 8.45 3.91
CA THR A 330 -8.59 9.84 4.18
C THR A 330 -9.14 10.31 5.52
N GLU A 331 -10.32 9.80 5.93
CA GLU A 331 -10.92 10.03 7.25
C GLU A 331 -11.21 8.70 7.96
N ALA A 332 -10.58 8.46 9.11
CA ALA A 332 -10.69 7.22 9.87
C ALA A 332 -11.53 7.39 11.15
N ASP A 333 -12.32 6.37 11.48
CA ASP A 333 -13.06 6.28 12.74
C ASP A 333 -12.21 5.60 13.84
N PHE A 334 -11.29 4.74 13.43
CA PHE A 334 -10.37 4.01 14.29
C PHE A 334 -8.95 3.99 13.70
N VAL A 335 -7.95 4.28 14.52
CA VAL A 335 -6.53 4.13 14.18
C VAL A 335 -5.85 3.28 15.24
N ALA A 336 -5.09 2.27 14.83
CA ALA A 336 -4.20 1.53 15.72
C ALA A 336 -2.74 1.66 15.26
N CYS A 337 -1.84 1.85 16.21
CA CYS A 337 -0.40 1.81 16.02
C CYS A 337 0.16 0.62 16.81
N HIS A 338 0.67 -0.38 16.11
CA HIS A 338 1.13 -1.63 16.71
C HIS A 338 2.62 -1.59 17.08
N ASN A 339 3.32 -0.48 16.80
CA ASN A 339 4.72 -0.31 17.10
C ASN A 339 5.02 1.10 17.62
N GLN A 340 5.42 1.19 18.90
CA GLN A 340 5.78 2.43 19.57
C GLN A 340 6.79 3.30 18.80
N ALA A 341 7.74 2.71 18.07
CA ALA A 341 8.76 3.44 17.32
C ALA A 341 8.16 4.42 16.28
N TYR A 342 6.95 4.14 15.80
CA TYR A 342 6.28 4.92 14.77
C TYR A 342 5.78 6.27 15.25
N VAL A 343 5.63 6.46 16.56
CA VAL A 343 5.15 7.71 17.19
C VAL A 343 5.98 8.92 16.76
N HIS A 344 7.29 8.76 16.57
CA HIS A 344 8.20 9.83 16.16
C HIS A 344 8.52 9.83 14.67
N GLN A 345 8.09 8.81 13.92
CA GLN A 345 8.48 8.61 12.51
C GLN A 345 7.38 9.01 11.53
N TYR A 346 6.11 8.90 11.94
CA TYR A 346 4.97 9.05 11.05
C TYR A 346 3.88 9.91 11.68
N ASP A 347 3.12 10.62 10.85
CA ASP A 347 1.86 11.25 11.27
C ASP A 347 0.74 10.19 11.36
N LEU A 348 0.74 9.45 12.46
CA LEU A 348 -0.19 8.35 12.71
C LEU A 348 -1.65 8.80 12.74
N LEU A 349 -1.90 10.02 13.21
CA LEU A 349 -3.23 10.57 13.46
C LEU A 349 -3.78 11.35 12.25
N ARG A 350 -3.02 11.48 11.16
CA ARG A 350 -3.47 12.13 9.91
C ARG A 350 -4.84 11.60 9.50
N GLY A 351 -5.86 12.45 9.56
CA GLY A 351 -7.23 12.11 9.16
C GLY A 351 -8.04 11.28 10.16
N LEU A 352 -7.61 11.11 11.41
CA LEU A 352 -8.48 10.56 12.44
C LEU A 352 -9.64 11.53 12.73
N LYS A 353 -10.86 11.02 12.84
CA LYS A 353 -12.02 11.89 13.10
C LYS A 353 -12.02 12.41 14.54
N LYS A 354 -12.64 13.58 14.72
CA LYS A 354 -12.98 14.09 16.05
C LYS A 354 -13.79 13.04 16.83
N GLY A 355 -13.36 12.72 18.05
CA GLY A 355 -13.97 11.67 18.87
C GLY A 355 -13.65 10.24 18.45
N GLY A 356 -12.79 10.04 17.43
CA GLY A 356 -12.37 8.72 16.97
C GLY A 356 -11.51 7.98 18.00
N ASN A 357 -11.32 6.68 17.80
CA ASN A 357 -10.50 5.84 18.67
C ASN A 357 -9.06 5.78 18.17
N PHE A 358 -8.09 6.00 19.07
CA PHE A 358 -6.68 5.75 18.82
C PHE A 358 -6.15 4.72 19.81
N VAL A 359 -5.52 3.65 19.30
CA VAL A 359 -4.90 2.60 20.12
C VAL A 359 -3.40 2.58 19.85
N LEU A 360 -2.59 2.69 20.89
CA LEU A 360 -1.13 2.60 20.81
C LEU A 360 -0.64 1.36 21.58
N ASN A 361 0.08 0.47 20.88
CA ASN A 361 0.86 -0.57 21.52
C ASN A 361 2.17 0.03 22.05
N CYS A 362 2.29 0.20 23.37
CA CYS A 362 3.46 0.79 24.01
C CYS A 362 3.65 0.26 25.44
N ILE A 363 4.87 0.44 25.94
CA ILE A 363 5.25 0.10 27.33
C ILE A 363 5.12 1.28 28.29
N TRP A 364 4.74 2.45 27.77
CA TRP A 364 4.71 3.71 28.53
C TRP A 364 3.52 3.78 29.47
N THR A 365 3.80 4.18 30.71
CA THR A 365 2.80 4.61 31.69
C THR A 365 2.21 5.98 31.34
N ASP A 366 1.12 6.39 32.00
CA ASP A 366 0.47 7.69 31.76
C ASP A 366 1.44 8.88 31.93
N ASP A 367 2.35 8.82 32.91
CA ASP A 367 3.37 9.85 33.13
C ASP A 367 4.43 9.86 32.02
N GLU A 368 4.85 8.67 31.57
CA GLU A 368 5.82 8.53 30.48
C GLU A 368 5.23 8.92 29.12
N LEU A 369 3.92 8.74 28.89
CA LEU A 369 3.25 9.25 27.69
C LEU A 369 3.41 10.77 27.59
N ASN A 370 3.30 11.48 28.71
CA ASN A 370 3.50 12.92 28.74
C ASN A 370 4.94 13.32 28.41
N ALA A 371 5.95 12.51 28.76
CA ALA A 371 7.34 12.79 28.41
C ALA A 371 7.66 12.43 26.94
N ASN A 372 7.13 11.31 26.44
CA ASN A 372 7.55 10.72 25.18
C ASN A 372 6.71 11.12 23.96
N LEU A 373 5.41 11.40 24.10
CA LEU A 373 4.59 11.74 22.92
C LEU A 373 5.00 13.09 22.31
N PRO A 374 5.14 13.19 20.97
CA PRO A 374 5.39 14.47 20.30
C PRO A 374 4.32 15.50 20.60
N ALA A 375 4.72 16.77 20.67
CA ALA A 375 3.79 17.86 20.98
C ALA A 375 2.67 17.99 19.94
N SER A 376 2.96 17.79 18.65
CA SER A 376 1.94 17.75 17.59
C SER A 376 0.87 16.68 17.84
N MET A 377 1.27 15.47 18.24
CA MET A 377 0.37 14.37 18.57
C MET A 377 -0.47 14.70 19.82
N LYS A 378 0.16 15.21 20.88
CA LYS A 378 -0.52 15.67 22.11
C LYS A 378 -1.61 16.69 21.81
N ARG A 379 -1.28 17.73 21.04
CA ARG A 379 -2.24 18.77 20.61
C ARG A 379 -3.41 18.14 19.86
N TYR A 380 -3.12 17.29 18.87
CA TYR A 380 -4.15 16.65 18.06
C TYR A 380 -5.12 15.82 18.91
N LEU A 381 -4.61 14.99 19.82
CA LEU A 381 -5.42 14.17 20.73
C LEU A 381 -6.36 15.03 21.58
N ALA A 382 -5.87 16.13 22.13
CA ALA A 382 -6.63 17.00 23.03
C ALA A 382 -7.61 17.94 22.29
N GLU A 383 -7.26 18.44 21.10
CA GLU A 383 -8.10 19.33 20.29
C GLU A 383 -9.27 18.60 19.63
N ASN A 384 -9.07 17.33 19.27
CA ASN A 384 -10.05 16.51 18.56
C ASN A 384 -10.81 15.55 19.47
N ASP A 385 -10.73 15.71 20.79
CA ASP A 385 -11.45 14.89 21.78
C ASP A 385 -11.26 13.37 21.54
N ILE A 386 -10.05 12.96 21.13
CA ILE A 386 -9.75 11.60 20.71
C ILE A 386 -9.89 10.63 21.89
N GLN A 387 -10.50 9.48 21.63
CA GLN A 387 -10.58 8.38 22.59
C GLN A 387 -9.27 7.59 22.54
N PHE A 388 -8.31 7.96 23.40
CA PHE A 388 -6.97 7.38 23.41
C PHE A 388 -6.86 6.19 24.35
N TYR A 389 -6.33 5.08 23.84
CA TYR A 389 -6.07 3.85 24.57
C TYR A 389 -4.63 3.37 24.37
N THR A 390 -4.05 2.80 25.42
CA THR A 390 -2.76 2.09 25.36
C THR A 390 -2.94 0.63 25.74
N ILE A 391 -2.03 -0.21 25.26
CA ILE A 391 -1.92 -1.62 25.63
C ILE A 391 -0.46 -2.05 25.49
N ASP A 392 0.08 -2.77 26.47
CA ASP A 392 1.39 -3.41 26.34
C ASP A 392 1.19 -4.83 25.80
N ALA A 393 0.95 -4.93 24.49
CA ALA A 393 0.68 -6.22 23.87
C ALA A 393 1.93 -7.12 23.85
N THR A 394 3.13 -6.54 24.00
CA THR A 394 4.39 -7.30 24.04
C THR A 394 4.53 -8.04 25.36
N ALA A 395 4.40 -7.34 26.48
CA ALA A 395 4.45 -7.97 27.81
C ALA A 395 3.35 -9.03 27.97
N LEU A 396 2.12 -8.72 27.54
CA LEU A 396 1.00 -9.67 27.55
C LEU A 396 1.31 -10.93 26.71
N ALA A 397 1.91 -10.77 25.53
CA ALA A 397 2.27 -11.91 24.68
C ALA A 397 3.41 -12.75 25.29
N GLU A 398 4.38 -12.12 25.95
CA GLU A 398 5.47 -12.81 26.65
C GLU A 398 4.95 -13.62 27.85
N GLU A 399 4.10 -13.03 28.68
CA GLU A 399 3.49 -13.70 29.84
C GLU A 399 2.68 -14.94 29.44
N ILE A 400 1.96 -14.87 28.31
CA ILE A 400 1.17 -15.97 27.76
C ILE A 400 2.07 -17.02 27.07
N GLY A 401 3.29 -16.66 26.70
CA GLY A 401 4.28 -17.52 26.03
C GLY A 401 4.23 -17.46 24.49
N LEU A 402 3.57 -16.46 23.91
CA LEU A 402 3.52 -16.22 22.46
C LEU A 402 4.78 -15.48 21.93
N GLY A 403 5.67 -15.04 22.82
CA GLY A 403 6.85 -14.24 22.47
C GLY A 403 6.41 -12.89 21.89
N ASN A 404 7.04 -12.45 20.81
CA ASN A 404 6.78 -11.11 20.23
C ASN A 404 5.51 -11.04 19.35
N ARG A 405 4.57 -11.98 19.47
CA ARG A 405 3.38 -12.06 18.61
C ARG A 405 2.19 -11.34 19.26
N ILE A 406 2.02 -10.08 18.90
CA ILE A 406 0.96 -9.20 19.43
C ILE A 406 -0.37 -9.28 18.66
N ASN A 407 -0.39 -9.99 17.53
CA ASN A 407 -1.47 -9.93 16.55
C ASN A 407 -2.86 -10.29 17.12
N MET A 408 -3.00 -11.35 17.92
CA MET A 408 -4.28 -11.74 18.51
C MET A 408 -4.78 -10.74 19.56
N ILE A 409 -3.86 -10.18 20.35
CA ILE A 409 -4.15 -9.18 21.39
C ILE A 409 -4.69 -7.90 20.73
N MET A 410 -3.95 -7.38 19.73
CA MET A 410 -4.36 -6.18 19.00
C MET A 410 -5.64 -6.39 18.19
N GLN A 411 -5.86 -7.60 17.67
CA GLN A 411 -7.10 -7.94 16.97
C GLN A 411 -8.30 -7.93 17.91
N SER A 412 -8.17 -8.48 19.12
CA SER A 412 -9.23 -8.42 20.14
C SER A 412 -9.53 -6.98 20.56
N ALA A 413 -8.48 -6.16 20.77
CA ALA A 413 -8.62 -4.74 21.05
C ALA A 413 -9.38 -3.98 19.93
N PHE A 414 -9.12 -4.33 18.67
CA PHE A 414 -9.85 -3.80 17.52
C PHE A 414 -11.35 -4.14 17.60
N PHE A 415 -11.72 -5.40 17.81
CA PHE A 415 -13.14 -5.78 17.87
C PHE A 415 -13.89 -5.05 19.00
N LYS A 416 -13.25 -4.89 20.16
CA LYS A 416 -13.82 -4.17 21.30
C LYS A 416 -14.09 -2.70 21.00
N LEU A 417 -13.15 -2.01 20.35
CA LEU A 417 -13.20 -0.56 20.19
C LEU A 417 -13.82 -0.08 18.87
N ALA A 418 -13.66 -0.84 17.78
CA ALA A 418 -14.27 -0.52 16.49
C ALA A 418 -15.79 -0.77 16.49
N ASN A 419 -16.27 -1.64 17.38
CA ASN A 419 -17.69 -1.94 17.59
C ASN A 419 -18.45 -2.23 16.28
N VAL A 420 -17.81 -2.97 15.37
CA VAL A 420 -18.38 -3.38 14.08
C VAL A 420 -19.41 -4.51 14.27
N ILE A 421 -19.13 -5.39 15.23
CA ILE A 421 -20.01 -6.48 15.70
C ILE A 421 -19.98 -6.52 17.23
N PRO A 422 -21.00 -7.09 17.90
CA PRO A 422 -20.99 -7.26 19.35
C PRO A 422 -19.75 -8.03 19.83
N MET A 423 -19.14 -7.59 20.94
CA MET A 423 -17.89 -8.17 21.42
C MET A 423 -18.01 -9.65 21.78
N GLU A 424 -19.14 -10.06 22.37
CA GLU A 424 -19.39 -11.47 22.71
C GLU A 424 -19.37 -12.38 21.46
N GLU A 425 -19.98 -11.93 20.37
CA GLU A 425 -19.94 -12.63 19.08
C GLU A 425 -18.53 -12.62 18.48
N ALA A 426 -17.83 -11.49 18.54
CA ALA A 426 -16.46 -11.36 18.04
C ALA A 426 -15.51 -12.35 18.72
N VAL A 427 -15.58 -12.49 20.05
CA VAL A 427 -14.77 -13.44 20.82
C VAL A 427 -15.07 -14.87 20.40
N GLY A 428 -16.36 -15.21 20.21
CA GLY A 428 -16.77 -16.52 19.69
C GLY A 428 -16.11 -16.84 18.36
N TYR A 429 -16.30 -15.97 17.35
CA TYR A 429 -15.74 -16.17 16.02
C TYR A 429 -14.20 -16.19 16.00
N LEU A 430 -13.54 -15.38 16.84
CA LEU A 430 -12.09 -15.39 16.99
C LEU A 430 -11.60 -16.75 17.53
N LYS A 431 -12.23 -17.25 18.60
CA LYS A 431 -11.85 -18.53 19.22
C LYS A 431 -12.07 -19.70 18.27
N GLU A 432 -13.18 -19.73 17.54
CA GLU A 432 -13.43 -20.72 16.47
C GLU A 432 -12.40 -20.64 15.33
N SER A 433 -12.06 -19.43 14.90
CA SER A 433 -11.06 -19.22 13.85
C SER A 433 -9.66 -19.69 14.28
N ILE A 434 -9.31 -19.49 15.56
CA ILE A 434 -8.07 -20.01 16.17
C ILE A 434 -8.07 -21.54 16.18
N GLU A 435 -9.17 -22.20 16.54
CA GLU A 435 -9.27 -23.67 16.48
C GLU A 435 -9.06 -24.20 15.06
N HIS A 436 -9.72 -23.60 14.07
CA HIS A 436 -9.57 -24.02 12.68
C HIS A 436 -8.13 -23.83 12.17
N ALA A 437 -7.49 -22.71 12.53
CA ALA A 437 -6.13 -22.38 12.07
C ALA A 437 -5.02 -23.16 12.81
N TYR A 438 -5.18 -23.37 14.12
CA TYR A 438 -4.12 -23.87 15.00
C TYR A 438 -4.43 -25.20 15.68
N GLY A 439 -5.62 -25.77 15.53
CA GLY A 439 -6.02 -27.04 16.17
C GLY A 439 -5.06 -28.19 15.85
N LYS A 440 -4.51 -28.22 14.62
CA LYS A 440 -3.51 -29.22 14.20
C LYS A 440 -2.13 -29.07 14.89
N LYS A 441 -1.87 -27.95 15.57
CA LYS A 441 -0.62 -27.67 16.29
C LYS A 441 -0.67 -28.05 17.77
N GLY A 442 -1.81 -28.56 18.25
CA GLY A 442 -2.02 -29.03 19.62
C GLY A 442 -2.72 -28.00 20.51
N GLU A 443 -3.43 -28.52 21.53
CA GLU A 443 -4.28 -27.73 22.43
C GLU A 443 -3.53 -26.61 23.14
N LYS A 444 -2.28 -26.84 23.57
CA LYS A 444 -1.48 -25.80 24.24
C LYS A 444 -1.39 -24.51 23.42
N ILE A 445 -1.16 -24.61 22.11
CA ILE A 445 -1.05 -23.44 21.23
C ILE A 445 -2.42 -22.76 21.06
N VAL A 446 -3.51 -23.55 20.94
CA VAL A 446 -4.88 -23.01 20.86
C VAL A 446 -5.23 -22.21 22.12
N HIS A 447 -5.01 -22.80 23.30
CA HIS A 447 -5.30 -22.16 24.58
C HIS A 447 -4.47 -20.91 24.83
N MET A 448 -3.20 -20.88 24.40
CA MET A 448 -2.38 -19.66 24.46
C MET A 448 -2.97 -18.54 23.60
N ASN A 449 -3.49 -18.85 22.40
CA ASN A 449 -4.13 -17.84 21.56
C ASN A 449 -5.49 -17.39 22.11
N TRP A 450 -6.24 -18.28 22.76
CA TRP A 450 -7.47 -17.88 23.48
C TRP A 450 -7.18 -16.94 24.63
N ALA A 451 -6.16 -17.23 25.44
CA ALA A 451 -5.72 -16.33 26.50
C ALA A 451 -5.30 -14.97 25.93
N ALA A 452 -4.70 -14.93 24.74
CA ALA A 452 -4.35 -13.67 24.07
C ALA A 452 -5.58 -12.86 23.61
N VAL A 453 -6.67 -13.53 23.19
CA VAL A 453 -7.95 -12.86 22.89
C VAL A 453 -8.51 -12.22 24.16
N ASP A 454 -8.56 -12.98 25.26
CA ASP A 454 -9.08 -12.51 26.55
C ASP A 454 -8.20 -11.38 27.12
N ALA A 455 -6.87 -11.46 26.93
CA ALA A 455 -5.93 -10.42 27.34
C ALA A 455 -6.08 -9.13 26.52
N GLY A 456 -6.32 -9.22 25.21
CA GLY A 456 -6.56 -8.04 24.37
C GLY A 456 -7.88 -7.35 24.68
N GLU A 457 -8.90 -8.11 25.11
CA GLU A 457 -10.17 -7.54 25.57
C GLU A 457 -10.00 -6.77 26.89
N ASN A 458 -9.26 -7.34 27.84
CA ASN A 458 -9.15 -6.80 29.20
C ASN A 458 -7.96 -5.85 29.42
N GLY A 459 -6.94 -5.91 28.56
CA GLY A 459 -5.67 -5.19 28.71
C GLY A 459 -5.66 -3.76 28.17
N LEU A 460 -6.78 -3.28 27.62
CA LEU A 460 -6.90 -1.90 27.13
C LEU A 460 -7.02 -0.91 28.28
N HIS A 461 -6.04 -0.01 28.40
CA HIS A 461 -6.05 1.11 29.32
C HIS A 461 -6.55 2.37 28.61
N LYS A 462 -7.58 3.03 29.15
CA LYS A 462 -8.07 4.30 28.61
C LYS A 462 -7.29 5.46 29.21
N VAL A 463 -6.54 6.18 28.39
CA VAL A 463 -5.73 7.31 28.83
C VAL A 463 -6.61 8.54 29.02
N ALA A 464 -6.50 9.19 30.18
CA ALA A 464 -7.16 10.46 30.42
C ALA A 464 -6.36 11.58 29.76
N VAL A 465 -6.74 11.97 28.53
CA VAL A 465 -6.03 13.01 27.76
C VAL A 465 -6.03 14.34 28.52
N PRO A 466 -4.86 14.84 28.97
CA PRO A 466 -4.80 16.08 29.74
C PRO A 466 -5.17 17.29 28.89
N ALA A 467 -5.99 18.20 29.42
CA ALA A 467 -6.35 19.43 28.71
C ALA A 467 -5.13 20.30 28.36
N ALA A 468 -4.07 20.24 29.19
CA ALA A 468 -2.82 20.96 28.97
C ALA A 468 -2.06 20.54 27.70
N TRP A 469 -2.37 19.37 27.13
CA TRP A 469 -1.75 18.92 25.87
C TRP A 469 -2.10 19.79 24.67
N LYS A 470 -3.18 20.58 24.73
CA LYS A 470 -3.51 21.59 23.71
C LYS A 470 -2.42 22.65 23.56
N ASP A 471 -1.70 22.94 24.65
CA ASP A 471 -0.64 23.94 24.68
C ASP A 471 0.77 23.34 24.58
N ALA A 472 0.87 22.03 24.28
CA ALA A 472 2.16 21.36 24.12
C ALA A 472 2.96 22.04 23.01
N ARG A 473 4.22 22.37 23.29
CA ARG A 473 5.11 23.07 22.35
C ARG A 473 6.05 22.09 21.69
N ASP A 474 6.23 22.25 20.38
CA ASP A 474 7.20 21.47 19.63
C ASP A 474 8.61 21.77 20.16
N GLU A 475 9.40 20.72 20.36
CA GLU A 475 10.80 20.87 20.70
C GLU A 475 11.53 21.49 19.51
N LYS A 476 12.48 22.39 19.80
CA LYS A 476 13.36 22.90 18.76
C LYS A 476 14.34 21.80 18.38
N GLU A 477 14.09 21.13 17.27
CA GLU A 477 15.12 20.31 16.65
C GLU A 477 16.16 21.21 15.99
N ASP A 478 17.44 20.99 16.35
CA ASP A 478 18.54 21.58 15.60
C ASP A 478 18.51 21.02 14.19
N LYS A 479 18.41 21.91 13.20
CA LYS A 479 18.53 21.51 11.80
C LYS A 479 19.90 20.88 11.59
N LYS A 480 19.92 19.58 11.32
CA LYS A 480 21.12 18.89 10.86
C LYS A 480 21.46 19.41 9.47
N ASP A 481 22.72 19.75 9.26
CA ASP A 481 23.22 20.05 7.91
C ASP A 481 23.24 18.73 7.10
N MET A 482 22.39 18.64 6.08
CA MET A 482 22.20 17.45 5.27
C MET A 482 22.22 17.83 3.78
N PRO A 483 22.67 16.94 2.88
CA PRO A 483 22.58 17.20 1.45
C PRO A 483 21.13 17.47 1.03
N LYS A 484 20.94 18.43 0.11
CA LYS A 484 19.62 18.88 -0.37
C LYS A 484 18.66 17.73 -0.72
N PHE A 485 19.13 16.71 -1.43
CA PHE A 485 18.32 15.54 -1.78
C PHE A 485 17.79 14.78 -0.56
N ILE A 486 18.60 14.70 0.51
CA ILE A 486 18.21 14.03 1.73
C ILE A 486 17.11 14.82 2.44
N GLU A 487 17.29 16.13 2.60
CA GLU A 487 16.33 17.02 3.27
C GLU A 487 15.01 17.12 2.49
N GLU A 488 15.07 17.35 1.18
CA GLU A 488 13.88 17.69 0.37
C GLU A 488 13.17 16.48 -0.22
N VAL A 489 13.82 15.33 -0.38
CA VAL A 489 13.23 14.14 -1.03
C VAL A 489 13.24 12.93 -0.10
N LEU A 490 14.40 12.49 0.38
CA LEU A 490 14.50 11.25 1.15
C LEU A 490 13.72 11.32 2.47
N VAL A 491 13.88 12.41 3.21
CA VAL A 491 13.27 12.58 4.54
C VAL A 491 11.74 12.65 4.45
N PRO A 492 11.11 13.48 3.59
CA PRO A 492 9.66 13.47 3.40
C PRO A 492 9.14 12.11 2.92
N MET A 493 9.83 11.48 1.95
CA MET A 493 9.45 10.15 1.46
C MET A 493 9.47 9.10 2.57
N ASN A 494 10.50 9.09 3.42
CA ASN A 494 10.59 8.17 4.55
C ASN A 494 9.50 8.40 5.60
N ARG A 495 9.00 9.63 5.75
CA ARG A 495 7.85 9.97 6.63
C ARG A 495 6.48 9.60 6.04
N GLN A 496 6.45 8.95 4.87
CA GLN A 496 5.23 8.67 4.10
C GLN A 496 4.54 9.95 3.58
N GLU A 497 5.32 11.01 3.35
CA GLU A 497 4.87 12.31 2.81
C GLU A 497 5.32 12.50 1.35
N GLY A 498 5.79 11.43 0.69
CA GLY A 498 6.28 11.50 -0.69
C GLY A 498 5.20 11.87 -1.73
N ASP A 499 3.92 11.69 -1.39
CA ASP A 499 2.80 12.16 -2.23
C ASP A 499 2.67 13.68 -2.26
N ASP A 500 3.21 14.37 -1.25
CA ASP A 500 3.17 15.82 -1.10
C ASP A 500 4.37 16.51 -1.82
N LEU A 501 5.29 15.74 -2.42
CA LEU A 501 6.41 16.27 -3.22
C LEU A 501 5.93 16.69 -4.63
N PRO A 502 6.17 17.95 -5.04
CA PRO A 502 5.75 18.45 -6.34
C PRO A 502 6.67 17.96 -7.48
N VAL A 503 6.25 18.16 -8.73
CA VAL A 503 7.07 17.82 -9.91
C VAL A 503 8.43 18.52 -9.90
N SER A 504 8.50 19.76 -9.42
CA SER A 504 9.76 20.53 -9.32
C SER A 504 10.83 19.85 -8.46
N ALA A 505 10.45 19.03 -7.48
CA ALA A 505 11.38 18.28 -6.63
C ALA A 505 12.24 17.25 -7.40
N PHE A 506 11.84 16.93 -8.64
CA PHE A 506 12.51 15.95 -9.49
C PHE A 506 13.09 16.54 -10.78
N MET A 507 13.08 17.87 -10.94
CA MET A 507 13.50 18.53 -12.20
C MET A 507 15.01 18.44 -12.47
N ASP A 508 15.84 18.19 -11.46
CA ASP A 508 17.26 17.87 -11.61
C ASP A 508 17.53 16.38 -11.89
N ARG A 509 16.47 15.56 -11.99
CA ARG A 509 16.49 14.09 -12.09
C ARG A 509 15.40 13.55 -13.02
N GLN A 510 15.15 14.25 -14.12
CA GLN A 510 14.09 13.91 -15.08
C GLN A 510 14.26 12.51 -15.71
N ASP A 511 15.48 11.99 -15.69
CA ASP A 511 15.85 10.64 -16.14
C ASP A 511 15.68 9.56 -15.06
N GLY A 512 15.29 9.95 -13.84
CA GLY A 512 15.15 9.05 -12.69
C GLY A 512 16.46 8.75 -11.95
N THR A 513 17.53 9.54 -12.14
CA THR A 513 18.82 9.34 -11.44
C THR A 513 18.74 9.73 -9.96
N PHE A 514 19.22 8.88 -9.05
CA PHE A 514 19.29 9.13 -7.60
C PHE A 514 20.75 9.13 -7.12
N PRO A 515 21.11 9.94 -6.10
CA PRO A 515 22.46 9.91 -5.53
C PRO A 515 22.72 8.60 -4.74
N LEU A 516 23.99 8.19 -4.68
CA LEU A 516 24.43 7.05 -3.88
C LEU A 516 24.50 7.40 -2.39
N GLY A 517 24.56 6.37 -1.53
CA GLY A 517 24.84 6.53 -0.10
C GLY A 517 23.68 7.09 0.75
N THR A 518 22.48 7.24 0.17
CA THR A 518 21.29 7.77 0.86
C THR A 518 20.84 6.90 2.04
N ALA A 519 21.04 5.58 1.97
CA ALA A 519 20.70 4.65 3.05
C ALA A 519 21.37 4.97 4.39
N ALA A 520 22.55 5.63 4.38
CA ALA A 520 23.26 6.02 5.59
C ALA A 520 22.46 7.03 6.46
N TYR A 521 21.51 7.75 5.86
CA TYR A 521 20.70 8.77 6.53
C TYR A 521 19.35 8.23 7.05
N GLU A 522 18.97 6.99 6.76
CA GLU A 522 17.65 6.48 7.15
C GLU A 522 17.54 6.21 8.66
N LYS A 523 18.57 5.59 9.26
CA LYS A 523 18.70 5.35 10.70
C LYS A 523 17.38 4.86 11.36
N ARG A 524 16.81 3.82 10.76
CA ARG A 524 15.42 3.38 10.96
C ARG A 524 15.08 2.96 12.39
N GLY A 525 16.02 2.37 13.12
CA GLY A 525 15.83 1.94 14.52
C GLY A 525 14.70 0.92 14.71
N VAL A 526 14.55 -0.03 13.79
CA VAL A 526 13.41 -0.99 13.78
C VAL A 526 13.70 -2.35 14.42
N ALA A 527 14.92 -2.58 14.90
CA ALA A 527 15.26 -3.83 15.58
C ALA A 527 14.66 -3.88 16.99
N VAL A 528 14.15 -5.04 17.38
CA VAL A 528 13.76 -5.30 18.79
C VAL A 528 15.02 -5.41 19.66
N ASN A 529 15.96 -6.26 19.23
CA ASN A 529 17.24 -6.48 19.90
C ASN A 529 18.40 -6.18 18.94
N VAL A 530 19.50 -5.65 19.47
CA VAL A 530 20.75 -5.39 18.75
C VAL A 530 21.93 -6.03 19.50
N PRO A 531 23.05 -6.36 18.81
CA PRO A 531 24.18 -6.98 19.47
C PRO A 531 24.93 -5.99 20.39
N MET A 532 25.13 -6.36 21.65
CA MET A 532 26.02 -5.69 22.62
C MET A 532 27.41 -6.34 22.59
N TRP A 533 28.47 -5.54 22.53
CA TRP A 533 29.85 -6.03 22.45
C TRP A 533 30.50 -6.22 23.82
N HIS A 534 31.06 -7.41 24.05
CA HIS A 534 31.81 -7.79 25.25
C HIS A 534 33.31 -7.83 24.94
N PRO A 535 34.07 -6.76 25.22
CA PRO A 535 35.46 -6.60 24.79
C PRO A 535 36.41 -7.68 25.32
N GLU A 536 36.22 -8.12 26.56
CA GLU A 536 37.03 -9.12 27.25
C GLU A 536 36.95 -10.52 26.62
N ASN A 537 35.85 -10.81 25.92
CA ASN A 537 35.63 -12.07 25.23
C ASN A 537 36.05 -12.00 23.75
N CYS A 538 36.33 -10.81 23.22
CA CYS A 538 36.54 -10.58 21.80
C CYS A 538 37.95 -10.99 21.34
N ILE A 539 38.01 -11.92 20.38
CA ILE A 539 39.27 -12.39 19.78
C ILE A 539 39.70 -11.62 18.52
N GLN A 540 39.02 -10.52 18.17
CA GLN A 540 39.38 -9.62 17.05
C GLN A 540 39.48 -10.30 15.68
N CYS A 541 38.51 -11.16 15.37
CA CYS A 541 38.50 -11.97 14.14
C CYS A 541 37.70 -11.37 12.97
N ASN A 542 36.95 -10.28 13.20
CA ASN A 542 36.08 -9.57 12.23
C ASN A 542 34.94 -10.38 11.59
N GLN A 543 34.74 -11.66 11.95
CA GLN A 543 33.67 -12.49 11.38
C GLN A 543 32.28 -11.89 11.58
N CYS A 544 32.01 -11.26 12.72
CA CYS A 544 30.74 -10.59 13.00
C CYS A 544 30.39 -9.49 11.99
N SER A 545 31.39 -8.73 11.54
CA SER A 545 31.24 -7.72 10.49
C SER A 545 31.10 -8.36 9.12
N PHE A 546 31.90 -9.38 8.82
CA PHE A 546 31.89 -10.09 7.54
C PHE A 546 30.52 -10.72 7.23
N VAL A 547 29.85 -11.28 8.24
CA VAL A 547 28.54 -11.92 8.06
C VAL A 547 27.36 -10.97 8.15
N CYS A 548 27.59 -9.71 8.55
CA CYS A 548 26.49 -8.77 8.75
C CYS A 548 25.86 -8.39 7.40
N PRO A 549 24.58 -8.72 7.15
CA PRO A 549 23.96 -8.45 5.85
C PRO A 549 23.64 -6.96 5.62
N HIS A 550 23.83 -6.10 6.62
CA HIS A 550 23.49 -4.67 6.57
C HIS A 550 24.67 -3.75 6.91
N ALA A 551 25.88 -4.30 7.09
CA ALA A 551 27.07 -3.56 7.52
C ALA A 551 26.84 -2.70 8.78
N SER A 552 25.98 -3.15 9.69
CA SER A 552 25.57 -2.46 10.93
C SER A 552 26.47 -2.80 12.14
N ILE A 553 27.53 -3.56 11.93
CA ILE A 553 28.56 -3.89 12.91
C ILE A 553 29.89 -3.93 12.18
N ARG A 554 30.85 -3.09 12.60
CA ARG A 554 32.12 -2.90 11.89
C ARG A 554 33.30 -2.85 12.87
N PRO A 555 34.47 -3.36 12.47
CA PRO A 555 35.70 -3.20 13.22
C PRO A 555 36.32 -1.83 12.95
N PHE A 556 36.84 -1.19 13.99
CA PHE A 556 37.54 0.08 13.91
C PHE A 556 38.91 -0.04 14.58
N LEU A 557 39.90 0.59 13.94
CA LEU A 557 41.26 0.73 14.47
C LEU A 557 41.51 2.20 14.81
N LEU A 558 42.01 2.45 16.01
CA LEU A 558 42.22 3.78 16.55
C LEU A 558 43.70 3.98 16.91
N ASN A 559 44.27 5.12 16.52
CA ASN A 559 45.58 5.56 17.00
C ASN A 559 45.44 6.31 18.34
N GLU A 560 46.53 6.84 18.89
CA GLU A 560 46.48 7.55 20.18
C GLU A 560 45.63 8.84 20.13
N GLU A 561 45.64 9.56 19.00
CA GLU A 561 44.85 10.79 18.80
C GLU A 561 43.35 10.47 18.74
N ASP A 562 42.97 9.43 17.99
CA ASP A 562 41.59 8.93 17.88
C ASP A 562 41.07 8.52 19.26
N VAL A 563 41.89 7.86 20.09
CA VAL A 563 41.52 7.44 21.44
C VAL A 563 41.32 8.64 22.36
N ALA A 564 42.15 9.68 22.23
CA ALA A 564 42.02 10.91 23.01
C ALA A 564 40.77 11.73 22.64
N ALA A 565 40.32 11.64 21.38
CA ALA A 565 39.13 12.31 20.88
C ALA A 565 37.82 11.50 21.08
N ALA A 566 37.93 10.25 21.54
CA ALA A 566 36.78 9.35 21.66
C ALA A 566 35.80 9.80 22.76
N PRO A 567 34.47 9.64 22.54
CA PRO A 567 33.48 10.01 23.53
C PRO A 567 33.58 9.16 24.80
N GLU A 568 33.02 9.67 25.90
CA GLU A 568 32.90 8.91 27.14
C GLU A 568 32.11 7.62 26.90
N GLY A 569 32.58 6.49 27.43
CA GLY A 569 31.99 5.18 27.19
C GLY A 569 32.48 4.45 25.91
N PHE A 570 33.33 5.07 25.08
CA PHE A 570 33.90 4.44 23.87
C PHE A 570 34.99 3.42 24.20
N THR A 571 34.59 2.28 24.76
CA THR A 571 35.51 1.23 25.21
C THR A 571 36.28 0.63 24.03
N THR A 572 37.60 0.46 24.18
CA THR A 572 38.49 -0.16 23.19
C THR A 572 39.41 -1.21 23.83
N ILE A 573 39.92 -2.15 23.03
CA ILE A 573 40.93 -3.14 23.45
C ILE A 573 42.23 -2.95 22.65
N LYS A 574 43.35 -3.52 23.11
CA LYS A 574 44.61 -3.48 22.36
C LYS A 574 44.47 -4.27 21.06
N ALA A 575 44.87 -3.70 19.91
CA ALA A 575 44.84 -4.41 18.64
C ALA A 575 45.84 -5.58 18.64
N THR A 576 45.39 -6.73 18.12
CA THR A 576 46.16 -7.98 18.03
C THR A 576 46.66 -8.20 16.60
N GLY A 577 47.98 -8.33 16.44
CA GLY A 577 48.67 -8.49 15.16
C GLY A 577 49.97 -7.68 15.17
N LYS A 578 51.01 -8.13 14.45
CA LYS A 578 52.31 -7.43 14.43
C LYS A 578 52.18 -6.10 13.67
N GLU A 579 51.38 -6.12 12.61
CA GLU A 579 51.08 -5.04 11.69
C GLU A 579 50.19 -3.96 12.35
N LEU A 580 49.49 -4.31 13.44
CA LEU A 580 48.56 -3.44 14.16
C LEU A 580 49.12 -2.96 15.52
N ALA A 581 50.42 -3.18 15.75
CA ALA A 581 51.07 -2.81 17.00
C ALA A 581 50.96 -1.29 17.26
N GLY A 582 50.58 -0.92 18.48
CA GLY A 582 50.37 0.48 18.87
C GLY A 582 48.94 1.00 18.66
N LEU A 583 48.07 0.25 17.97
CA LEU A 583 46.68 0.63 17.75
C LEU A 583 45.73 0.02 18.80
N LYS A 584 44.56 0.65 18.94
CA LYS A 584 43.40 0.11 19.63
C LYS A 584 42.39 -0.44 18.63
N TYR A 585 41.57 -1.37 19.09
CA TYR A 585 40.55 -2.06 18.32
C TYR A 585 39.20 -1.97 19.02
N LYS A 586 38.14 -1.76 18.25
CA LYS A 586 36.75 -1.81 18.72
C LYS A 586 35.86 -2.45 17.67
N ILE A 587 34.92 -3.29 18.11
CA ILE A 587 33.73 -3.60 17.32
C ILE A 587 32.67 -2.56 17.70
N GLN A 588 32.24 -1.75 16.72
CA GLN A 588 31.19 -0.77 16.92
C GLN A 588 29.94 -1.21 16.16
N ILE A 589 28.79 -1.03 16.80
CA ILE A 589 27.47 -1.37 16.27
C ILE A 589 26.77 -0.06 15.88
N SER A 590 26.09 -0.05 14.74
CA SER A 590 25.07 0.95 14.40
C SER A 590 23.73 0.45 14.92
N PRO A 591 23.26 0.89 16.11
CA PRO A 591 22.00 0.40 16.65
C PRO A 591 20.81 0.73 15.74
N LEU A 592 20.86 1.87 15.04
CA LEU A 592 19.77 2.37 14.20
C LEU A 592 19.73 1.75 12.79
N ASP A 593 20.82 1.15 12.31
CA ASP A 593 20.84 0.43 11.02
C ASP A 593 20.76 -1.10 11.20
N CYS A 594 20.90 -1.60 12.44
CA CYS A 594 20.77 -3.01 12.73
C CYS A 594 19.32 -3.49 12.56
N LEU A 595 19.13 -4.67 11.97
CA LEU A 595 17.81 -5.33 11.88
C LEU A 595 17.64 -6.50 12.86
N GLY A 596 18.55 -6.67 13.83
CA GLY A 596 18.41 -7.65 14.90
C GLY A 596 18.44 -9.12 14.48
N CYS A 597 18.99 -9.45 13.30
CA CYS A 597 18.98 -10.83 12.77
C CYS A 597 19.75 -11.87 13.61
N GLY A 598 20.62 -11.44 14.53
CA GLY A 598 21.39 -12.33 15.40
C GLY A 598 22.61 -13.01 14.76
N ASN A 599 22.80 -12.94 13.43
CA ASN A 599 23.87 -13.64 12.71
C ASN A 599 25.28 -13.39 13.31
N CYS A 600 25.58 -12.16 13.70
CA CYS A 600 26.88 -11.78 14.27
C CYS A 600 27.14 -12.41 15.65
N ALA A 601 26.11 -12.49 16.49
CA ALA A 601 26.19 -13.14 17.81
C ALA A 601 26.27 -14.67 17.67
N ASP A 602 25.48 -15.24 16.76
CA ASP A 602 25.44 -16.67 16.49
C ASP A 602 26.80 -17.20 15.99
N ILE A 603 27.41 -16.55 15.00
CA ILE A 603 28.69 -17.01 14.44
C ILE A 603 29.90 -16.72 15.34
N CYS A 604 29.76 -15.86 16.36
CA CYS A 604 30.88 -15.44 17.19
C CYS A 604 31.67 -16.66 17.73
N PRO A 605 32.95 -16.84 17.34
CA PRO A 605 33.70 -18.07 17.61
C PRO A 605 34.39 -18.07 18.98
N ALA A 606 34.23 -17.01 19.77
CA ALA A 606 34.78 -16.93 21.12
C ALA A 606 34.08 -17.95 22.04
N LYS A 607 34.85 -18.59 22.92
CA LYS A 607 34.33 -19.61 23.86
C LYS A 607 33.21 -19.05 24.74
N THR A 608 33.45 -17.88 25.32
CA THR A 608 32.42 -17.03 25.90
C THR A 608 32.00 -16.05 24.80
N LYS A 609 30.69 -15.90 24.55
CA LYS A 609 30.20 -15.07 23.45
C LYS A 609 30.64 -13.62 23.65
N ALA A 610 31.30 -13.06 22.63
CA ALA A 610 31.70 -11.64 22.62
C ALA A 610 30.58 -10.70 22.17
N LEU A 611 29.41 -11.26 21.82
CA LEU A 611 28.22 -10.53 21.42
C LEU A 611 26.99 -11.22 22.02
N THR A 612 26.16 -10.48 22.75
CA THR A 612 24.82 -10.90 23.20
C THR A 612 23.77 -9.99 22.57
N MET A 613 22.54 -10.48 22.38
CA MET A 613 21.46 -9.67 21.82
C MET A 613 20.68 -9.00 22.95
N GLU A 614 20.68 -7.66 22.99
CA GLU A 614 20.03 -6.88 24.05
C GLU A 614 18.95 -5.96 23.46
N PRO A 615 17.92 -5.54 24.23
CA PRO A 615 16.89 -4.62 23.75
C PRO A 615 17.48 -3.33 23.20
N LEU A 616 16.99 -2.86 22.04
CA LEU A 616 17.50 -1.66 21.36
C LEU A 616 17.59 -0.44 22.29
N ALA A 617 16.57 -0.23 23.12
CA ALA A 617 16.52 0.88 24.07
C ALA A 617 17.72 0.93 25.02
N THR A 618 18.28 -0.23 25.39
CA THR A 618 19.47 -0.32 26.27
C THR A 618 20.78 0.00 25.55
N GLN A 619 20.76 0.05 24.21
CA GLN A 619 21.95 0.19 23.36
C GLN A 619 21.94 1.52 22.58
N MET A 620 21.03 2.44 22.89
CA MET A 620 20.91 3.72 22.18
C MET A 620 22.13 4.63 22.36
N ASP A 621 22.88 4.47 23.46
CA ASP A 621 24.14 5.17 23.70
C ASP A 621 25.23 4.79 22.67
N GLU A 622 25.05 3.69 21.93
CA GLU A 622 25.95 3.32 20.83
C GLU A 622 25.70 4.12 19.55
N ALA A 623 24.60 4.88 19.44
CA ALA A 623 24.33 5.74 18.29
C ALA A 623 25.37 6.87 18.12
N PRO A 624 25.66 7.70 19.15
CA PRO A 624 26.74 8.68 19.05
C PRO A 624 28.12 8.03 18.89
N ASN A 625 28.36 6.85 19.49
CA ASN A 625 29.61 6.10 19.30
C ASN A 625 29.79 5.65 17.85
N TRP A 626 28.71 5.22 17.18
CA TRP A 626 28.74 4.88 15.76
C TRP A 626 29.13 6.09 14.90
N GLU A 627 28.51 7.25 15.13
CA GLU A 627 28.80 8.48 14.39
C GLU A 627 30.27 8.93 14.57
N PHE A 628 30.82 8.80 15.78
CA PHE A 628 32.25 9.01 16.01
C PHE A 628 33.10 8.00 15.22
N ALA A 629 32.77 6.71 15.30
CA ALA A 629 33.57 5.65 14.69
C ALA A 629 33.65 5.76 13.17
N VAL A 630 32.55 6.11 12.49
CA VAL A 630 32.55 6.28 11.02
C VAL A 630 33.29 7.52 10.55
N GLY A 631 33.57 8.47 11.44
CA GLY A 631 34.42 9.64 11.17
C GLY A 631 35.92 9.38 11.31
N LEU A 632 36.32 8.20 11.80
CA LEU A 632 37.73 7.84 11.98
C LEU A 632 38.48 7.77 10.64
N THR A 633 39.78 8.05 10.68
CA THR A 633 40.67 7.94 9.53
C THR A 633 40.76 6.50 9.01
N ASP A 634 40.72 6.32 7.68
CA ASP A 634 40.83 5.01 7.06
C ASP A 634 42.21 4.37 7.31
N LYS A 635 42.20 3.12 7.74
CA LYS A 635 43.38 2.29 8.04
C LYS A 635 43.35 0.96 7.27
N SER A 636 42.61 0.92 6.15
CA SER A 636 42.44 -0.24 5.27
C SER A 636 43.74 -0.78 4.66
N ASN A 637 44.81 0.01 4.65
CA ASN A 637 46.13 -0.36 4.11
C ASN A 637 46.99 -1.20 5.07
N LEU A 638 46.57 -1.41 6.32
CA LEU A 638 47.37 -2.11 7.33
C LEU A 638 47.27 -3.64 7.26
N MET A 639 46.27 -4.17 6.56
CA MET A 639 46.08 -5.61 6.34
C MET A 639 45.64 -5.88 4.89
N PRO A 640 45.87 -7.10 4.34
CA PRO A 640 45.41 -7.43 3.00
C PRO A 640 43.89 -7.54 2.95
N THR A 641 43.26 -6.79 2.03
CA THR A 641 41.80 -6.76 1.77
C THR A 641 41.22 -8.07 1.25
N THR A 642 42.07 -9.08 1.00
CA THR A 642 41.70 -10.43 0.57
C THR A 642 41.57 -11.41 1.73
N THR A 643 41.69 -10.94 2.98
CA THR A 643 41.53 -11.77 4.18
C THR A 643 40.20 -11.46 4.87
N VAL A 644 39.75 -12.30 5.82
CA VAL A 644 38.52 -12.00 6.58
C VAL A 644 38.72 -10.82 7.54
N LYS A 645 39.97 -10.60 7.98
CA LYS A 645 40.31 -9.60 8.99
C LYS A 645 40.72 -8.25 8.39
N GLY A 646 41.49 -8.25 7.30
CA GLY A 646 41.82 -7.04 6.53
C GLY A 646 40.77 -6.77 5.48
#